data_AF-A0A924P3E9-F1
#
_entry.id   AF-A0A924P3E9-F1
#
_cell.length_a   1.000
_cell.length_b   1.000
_cell.length_c   1.000
_cell.angle_alpha   90.00
_cell.angle_beta   90.00
_cell.angle_gamma   90.00
#
_symmetry.space_group_name_H-M   'P 1'
#
loop_
_entity.id
_entity.type
_entity.pdbx_description
1 polymer ?
#
loop_
_entity_poly.entity_id
_entity_poly.type
_entity_poly.pdbx_seq_one_letter_code
_entity_poly.pdbx_strand_id
1 'polypeptide(L)'
;SIEYKANESSADIEKLDLVQTFGWPASDILLACEPGQMVPLVPIARLSVINGTEIKNYLNKVKQYELAQASTAQTVADKAWMKNFIHAAGGGDADENKSFTGYLTNYAAIAKDTSVGAKVEIFQKESAAAVVQASGDRIEQLINEGTSFIQYFGHSSANTLAFNLNSPEVYANLAKYPFFNVSGCSAGNNFTYDPTRLNGNMSLSEKWDFADQRGSIGFLASTHFGIPPFLNFYNTKLFEAFSHNLYGNTIGNQMKQVIQNLGSSPQTLDYYTRIHLEELNLNGDPAIKINSFALPDYDIEDQLIKISPSIVSVADNNFNVKVKMLNLGRAVGDSIRVTVKRQLANDSIQVIYNQMIPALEYADSLDFTIPINGATDKGLNKLIFMVDADNKVAESSEANNTFTKELFIFEDEVRPVFPYNFSILNQQSPKFTASTANPLSGVRQYLMELDTTELFNSAYKKQYSVSGIGGAVEFAPGNLNFTDSIVYYWRTSVAPLNNAQQIWNSFSFIYLPNGGTGFNQSHYFQHLKNAYSSTIYLGADRAFHFKEVPRSLIIKTGLYPYMLYDRINVKLDFDQLEYYGCKYGSLQFLVYDSITLQPWKNYNTAGLGRFGSWPVCDLYGDGTRNFFEFPYGDAGFRKKAMAFIDSIPTGMVVSITNLGWTPNTSFIKDWQKDTLTLGTGNSLYHKLKSIGFTKIDSFTRNLPFVYVFKKNIPTFVTRQVVGAADNEQLEETISVSSKFKLGTIESPVFGPAKKWSALHWQGTQLEAGNTDTVKIQVFGINNAGMQTLLTTVSPATDTSLAFIDAGIYPFVKLKMLNKDDSYATPNQLKYWRINADYVPEGVVAPNILFAMRDSVDQGEKIAFSLAFKNISTVAFDSMAVKFIITDRNNTPHTITFPKRKTLVSGDTLIITYSIDTKSYPGNNTLYVMVNPDNDQPEQYLYNNFLYKNFFVKEDKFNPLLDVTFDGVHILNRDIVASKPRILVKLKDESRFLLLSDTANLKVQVHYPGDPAEIYRSFYFGDNMRFIPATTGGDNTASIEFSPFFAEDGDYELKISGKDVAGNKAGNVEYKVTFSVLNTPMISNMLNYPNPFTTSTAFVFTLTGSEVPQNIRIQILTITGKIVREITKAELGNIHIGRNITEFKWDGTDMFGQKLGNGVYLYRVLTNLNGKSLDRYKTEGEKTDQFFNKGYGKMYLMR
;
A
#
# COMPACT_ATOMS: atom_id res chain seq x y z
N SER A 1 17.40 -31.27 -50.53
CA SER A 1 18.67 -30.94 -49.82
C SER A 1 19.79 -31.86 -50.30
N ILE A 2 21.04 -31.40 -50.17
CA ILE A 2 22.23 -32.23 -50.39
C ILE A 2 22.20 -33.47 -49.48
N GLU A 3 21.73 -33.32 -48.24
CA GLU A 3 21.56 -34.40 -47.26
C GLU A 3 20.61 -35.52 -47.75
N TYR A 4 19.43 -35.17 -48.27
CA TYR A 4 18.51 -36.16 -48.83
C TYR A 4 19.16 -36.89 -50.01
N LYS A 5 19.72 -36.13 -50.96
CA LYS A 5 20.31 -36.69 -52.19
C LYS A 5 21.53 -37.57 -51.90
N ALA A 6 22.36 -37.19 -50.94
CA ALA A 6 23.52 -37.98 -50.52
C ALA A 6 23.12 -39.31 -49.84
N ASN A 7 21.90 -39.40 -49.29
CA ASN A 7 21.41 -40.55 -48.55
C ASN A 7 20.17 -41.22 -49.19
N GLU A 8 19.86 -40.90 -50.45
CA GLU A 8 18.65 -41.38 -51.14
C GLU A 8 18.62 -42.92 -51.31
N SER A 9 19.79 -43.56 -51.26
CA SER A 9 19.92 -45.02 -51.28
C SER A 9 19.77 -45.68 -49.90
N SER A 10 19.58 -44.92 -48.83
CA SER A 10 19.47 -45.45 -47.46
C SER A 10 18.07 -45.99 -47.18
N ALA A 11 17.96 -47.17 -46.55
CA ALA A 11 16.68 -47.76 -46.17
C ALA A 11 15.91 -46.96 -45.09
N ASP A 12 16.58 -46.04 -44.39
CA ASP A 12 15.98 -45.21 -43.37
C ASP A 12 15.54 -43.83 -43.89
N ILE A 13 15.86 -43.47 -45.14
CA ILE A 13 15.50 -42.16 -45.71
C ILE A 13 13.98 -41.95 -45.77
N GLU A 14 13.22 -43.00 -46.13
CA GLU A 14 11.76 -42.98 -46.16
C GLU A 14 11.16 -42.90 -44.74
N LYS A 15 11.87 -43.40 -43.73
CA LYS A 15 11.41 -43.36 -42.33
C LYS A 15 11.68 -42.02 -41.65
N LEU A 16 12.74 -41.33 -42.06
CA LEU A 16 13.08 -39.99 -41.59
C LEU A 16 12.29 -38.89 -42.30
N ASP A 17 11.57 -39.24 -43.37
CA ASP A 17 10.67 -38.36 -44.12
C ASP A 17 11.26 -36.95 -44.39
N LEU A 18 12.53 -36.92 -44.82
CA LEU A 18 13.23 -35.65 -45.06
C LEU A 18 12.64 -34.95 -46.30
N VAL A 19 11.66 -34.07 -46.11
CA VAL A 19 11.07 -33.28 -47.19
C VAL A 19 12.16 -32.41 -47.83
N GLN A 20 12.36 -32.59 -49.14
CA GLN A 20 13.42 -31.89 -49.86
C GLN A 20 13.24 -30.37 -49.80
N THR A 21 14.35 -29.68 -49.53
CA THR A 21 14.43 -28.21 -49.57
C THR A 21 15.48 -27.71 -50.56
N PHE A 22 15.43 -26.41 -50.86
CA PHE A 22 16.29 -25.72 -51.83
C PHE A 22 17.60 -25.21 -51.18
N GLY A 23 18.67 -25.11 -51.97
CA GLY A 23 19.94 -24.50 -51.54
C GLY A 23 20.87 -25.33 -50.64
N TRP A 24 22.07 -24.79 -50.42
CA TRP A 24 22.99 -25.14 -49.34
C TRP A 24 23.64 -23.83 -48.86
N PRO A 25 23.38 -23.36 -47.63
CA PRO A 25 22.48 -23.90 -46.59
C PRO A 25 21.03 -24.18 -47.03
N ALA A 26 20.34 -25.05 -46.28
CA ALA A 26 18.95 -25.41 -46.53
C ALA A 26 18.01 -24.20 -46.36
N SER A 27 17.10 -24.00 -47.31
CA SER A 27 16.16 -22.87 -47.32
C SER A 27 14.77 -23.28 -47.82
N ASP A 28 13.81 -23.34 -46.89
CA ASP A 28 12.39 -23.47 -47.27
C ASP A 28 11.84 -22.15 -47.81
N ILE A 29 12.40 -20.99 -47.44
CA ILE A 29 12.02 -19.69 -48.00
C ILE A 29 12.16 -19.69 -49.52
N LEU A 30 13.29 -20.20 -50.03
CA LEU A 30 13.55 -20.27 -51.47
C LEU A 30 12.62 -21.22 -52.23
N LEU A 31 11.97 -22.19 -51.57
CA LEU A 31 10.93 -23.03 -52.20
C LEU A 31 9.68 -22.23 -52.59
N ALA A 32 9.41 -21.13 -51.88
CA ALA A 32 8.26 -20.27 -52.12
C ALA A 32 8.61 -19.01 -52.93
N CYS A 33 9.84 -18.88 -53.45
CA CYS A 33 10.28 -17.72 -54.21
C CYS A 33 10.25 -17.98 -55.73
N GLU A 34 10.04 -16.92 -56.51
CA GLU A 34 10.34 -16.96 -57.95
C GLU A 34 11.86 -17.09 -58.18
N PRO A 35 12.31 -17.74 -59.28
CA PRO A 35 13.73 -17.84 -59.59
C PRO A 35 14.44 -16.48 -59.59
N GLY A 36 15.51 -16.35 -58.80
CA GLY A 36 16.30 -15.13 -58.67
C GLY A 36 15.69 -14.06 -57.75
N GLN A 37 14.54 -14.33 -57.13
CA GLN A 37 13.94 -13.52 -56.07
C GLN A 37 14.18 -14.15 -54.70
N MET A 38 14.00 -13.37 -53.64
CA MET A 38 14.20 -13.80 -52.24
C MET A 38 12.96 -13.62 -51.37
N VAL A 39 11.95 -12.92 -51.89
CA VAL A 39 10.70 -12.68 -51.17
C VAL A 39 9.74 -13.83 -51.48
N PRO A 40 9.30 -14.60 -50.48
CA PRO A 40 8.41 -15.71 -50.73
C PRO A 40 7.02 -15.22 -51.17
N LEU A 41 6.44 -15.85 -52.19
CA LEU A 41 5.12 -15.54 -52.73
C LEU A 41 4.02 -15.79 -51.70
N VAL A 42 4.17 -16.85 -50.92
CA VAL A 42 3.27 -17.24 -49.83
C VAL A 42 4.07 -17.45 -48.55
N PRO A 43 3.52 -17.17 -47.36
CA PRO A 43 4.13 -17.58 -46.12
C PRO A 43 4.43 -19.09 -46.12
N ILE A 44 5.65 -19.46 -45.75
CA ILE A 44 6.13 -20.84 -45.75
C ILE A 44 6.79 -21.17 -44.41
N ALA A 45 6.58 -22.40 -43.96
CA ALA A 45 7.20 -23.00 -42.80
C ALA A 45 7.16 -24.52 -42.97
N ARG A 46 7.78 -25.23 -42.03
CA ARG A 46 7.87 -26.70 -42.02
C ARG A 46 7.41 -27.25 -40.70
N LEU A 47 6.78 -28.41 -40.73
CA LEU A 47 6.62 -29.26 -39.55
C LEU A 47 7.52 -30.49 -39.71
N SER A 48 8.69 -30.49 -39.07
CA SER A 48 9.72 -31.53 -39.26
C SER A 48 9.44 -32.81 -38.45
N VAL A 49 8.38 -33.52 -38.79
CA VAL A 49 7.91 -34.73 -38.08
C VAL A 49 8.33 -36.00 -38.80
N ILE A 50 8.51 -37.08 -38.05
CA ILE A 50 8.79 -38.42 -38.63
C ILE A 50 7.72 -39.46 -38.29
N ASN A 51 6.73 -39.11 -37.47
CA ASN A 51 5.64 -40.00 -37.08
C ASN A 51 4.37 -39.24 -36.66
N GLY A 52 3.24 -39.95 -36.61
CA GLY A 52 1.94 -39.36 -36.26
C GLY A 52 1.80 -38.87 -34.82
N THR A 53 2.62 -39.35 -33.88
CA THR A 53 2.58 -38.88 -32.48
C THR A 53 3.10 -37.46 -32.36
N GLU A 54 4.17 -37.12 -33.06
CA GLU A 54 4.74 -35.76 -33.07
C GLU A 54 3.74 -34.75 -33.67
N ILE A 55 3.06 -35.13 -34.76
CA ILE A 55 1.97 -34.34 -35.35
C ILE A 55 0.85 -34.14 -34.32
N LYS A 56 0.43 -35.20 -33.65
CA LYS A 56 -0.63 -35.14 -32.62
C LYS A 56 -0.23 -34.18 -31.49
N ASN A 57 1.00 -34.27 -30.98
CA ASN A 57 1.49 -33.41 -29.92
C ASN A 57 1.45 -31.93 -30.35
N TYR A 58 1.99 -31.62 -31.53
CA TYR A 58 1.99 -30.26 -32.05
C TYR A 58 0.55 -29.73 -32.30
N LEU A 59 -0.31 -30.52 -32.94
CA LEU A 59 -1.70 -30.13 -33.22
C LEU A 59 -2.49 -29.87 -31.93
N ASN A 60 -2.27 -30.66 -30.88
CA ASN A 60 -2.90 -30.42 -29.58
C ASN A 60 -2.44 -29.09 -28.99
N LYS A 61 -1.15 -28.75 -29.11
CA LYS A 61 -0.63 -27.45 -28.66
C LYS A 61 -1.25 -26.29 -29.44
N VAL A 62 -1.36 -26.40 -30.76
CA VAL A 62 -2.05 -25.39 -31.61
C VAL A 62 -3.48 -25.16 -31.13
N LYS A 63 -4.28 -26.22 -30.97
CA LYS A 63 -5.66 -26.11 -30.49
C LYS A 63 -5.75 -25.45 -29.11
N GLN A 64 -4.86 -25.81 -28.19
CA GLN A 64 -4.84 -25.24 -26.84
C GLN A 64 -4.41 -23.77 -26.83
N TYR A 65 -3.41 -23.42 -27.64
CA TYR A 65 -2.89 -22.06 -27.78
C TYR A 65 -3.96 -21.13 -28.38
N GLU A 66 -4.60 -21.54 -29.47
CA GLU A 66 -5.69 -20.76 -30.09
C GLU A 66 -6.92 -20.67 -29.18
N LEU A 67 -7.24 -21.73 -28.42
CA LEU A 67 -8.31 -21.69 -27.42
C LEU A 67 -8.00 -20.69 -26.29
N ALA A 68 -6.75 -20.61 -25.83
CA ALA A 68 -6.33 -19.63 -24.84
C ALA A 68 -6.47 -18.20 -25.38
N GLN A 69 -6.06 -17.97 -26.64
CA GLN A 69 -6.24 -16.68 -27.32
C GLN A 69 -7.71 -16.30 -27.46
N ALA A 70 -8.58 -17.26 -27.79
CA ALA A 70 -10.02 -17.06 -27.97
C ALA A 70 -10.81 -16.94 -26.65
N SER A 71 -10.18 -17.18 -25.49
CA SER A 71 -10.84 -17.06 -24.19
C SER A 71 -11.40 -15.64 -23.96
N THR A 72 -12.65 -15.55 -23.51
CA THR A 72 -13.31 -14.29 -23.14
C THR A 72 -13.06 -13.88 -21.69
N ALA A 73 -12.38 -14.71 -20.90
CA ALA A 73 -12.01 -14.37 -19.53
C ALA A 73 -10.90 -13.30 -19.53
N GLN A 74 -11.17 -12.19 -18.86
CA GLN A 74 -10.27 -11.02 -18.75
C GLN A 74 -9.75 -10.91 -17.32
N THR A 75 -8.96 -11.91 -16.90
CA THR A 75 -8.33 -11.96 -15.57
C THR A 75 -6.82 -11.96 -15.72
N VAL A 76 -6.11 -11.52 -14.68
CA VAL A 76 -4.63 -11.57 -14.63
C VAL A 76 -4.13 -12.98 -14.90
N ALA A 77 -4.77 -14.00 -14.30
CA ALA A 77 -4.34 -15.40 -14.43
C ALA A 77 -4.43 -15.92 -15.87
N ASP A 78 -5.45 -15.48 -16.63
CA ASP A 78 -5.72 -15.97 -17.98
C ASP A 78 -4.95 -15.22 -19.06
N LYS A 79 -4.72 -13.91 -18.87
CA LYS A 79 -4.21 -13.02 -19.94
C LYS A 79 -2.84 -12.41 -19.68
N ALA A 80 -2.45 -12.13 -18.43
CA ALA A 80 -1.21 -11.38 -18.17
C ALA A 80 0.05 -12.07 -18.69
N TRP A 81 0.07 -13.41 -18.71
CA TRP A 81 1.19 -14.20 -19.20
C TRP A 81 1.46 -14.03 -20.70
N MET A 82 0.43 -13.67 -21.48
CA MET A 82 0.53 -13.44 -22.92
C MET A 82 1.39 -12.22 -23.28
N LYS A 83 1.74 -11.40 -22.28
CA LYS A 83 2.63 -10.24 -22.42
C LYS A 83 4.02 -10.48 -21.82
N ASN A 84 4.29 -11.66 -21.25
CA ASN A 84 5.60 -12.00 -20.68
C ASN A 84 6.58 -12.42 -21.77
N PHE A 85 7.76 -11.81 -21.78
CA PHE A 85 8.83 -12.03 -22.76
C PHE A 85 10.13 -12.37 -22.03
N ILE A 86 10.85 -13.38 -22.53
CA ILE A 86 12.17 -13.78 -22.03
C ILE A 86 13.21 -13.46 -23.09
N HIS A 87 14.23 -12.69 -22.74
CA HIS A 87 15.38 -12.41 -23.59
C HIS A 87 16.64 -13.05 -22.97
N ALA A 88 17.41 -13.81 -23.74
CA ALA A 88 18.60 -14.50 -23.25
C ALA A 88 19.84 -14.25 -24.13
N ALA A 89 20.94 -13.79 -23.54
CA ALA A 89 22.22 -13.55 -24.19
C ALA A 89 23.23 -14.68 -23.89
N GLY A 90 23.79 -15.27 -24.94
CA GLY A 90 24.77 -16.37 -24.88
C GLY A 90 26.12 -16.04 -25.55
N GLY A 91 26.78 -14.97 -25.13
CA GLY A 91 28.11 -14.58 -25.60
C GLY A 91 29.21 -15.53 -25.13
N GLY A 92 30.25 -15.69 -25.96
CA GLY A 92 31.45 -16.47 -25.65
C GLY A 92 32.41 -15.74 -24.70
N ASP A 93 32.38 -14.40 -24.74
CA ASP A 93 33.17 -13.51 -23.88
C ASP A 93 32.35 -12.28 -23.40
N ALA A 94 33.01 -11.37 -22.69
CA ALA A 94 32.38 -10.19 -22.10
C ALA A 94 31.93 -9.15 -23.14
N ASP A 95 32.67 -8.99 -24.25
CA ASP A 95 32.38 -8.00 -25.29
C ASP A 95 31.22 -8.46 -26.18
N GLU A 96 31.19 -9.75 -26.51
CA GLU A 96 30.06 -10.39 -27.18
C GLU A 96 28.79 -10.31 -26.33
N ASN A 97 28.85 -10.68 -25.05
CA ASN A 97 27.70 -10.58 -24.14
C ASN A 97 27.16 -9.15 -24.05
N LYS A 98 28.05 -8.15 -23.92
CA LYS A 98 27.65 -6.74 -23.91
C LYS A 98 26.93 -6.34 -25.19
N SER A 99 27.42 -6.78 -26.34
CA SER A 99 26.83 -6.50 -27.64
C SER A 99 25.44 -7.15 -27.80
N PHE A 100 25.32 -8.43 -27.43
CA PHE A 100 24.07 -9.18 -27.52
C PHE A 100 23.01 -8.65 -26.56
N THR A 101 23.39 -8.33 -25.32
CA THR A 101 22.49 -7.65 -24.36
C THR A 101 22.03 -6.29 -24.89
N GLY A 102 22.90 -5.54 -25.59
CA GLY A 102 22.53 -4.31 -26.28
C GLY A 102 21.42 -4.53 -27.33
N TYR A 103 21.54 -5.55 -28.17
CA TYR A 103 20.50 -5.90 -29.15
C TYR A 103 19.19 -6.32 -28.48
N LEU A 104 19.25 -7.19 -27.47
CA LEU A 104 18.08 -7.63 -26.71
C LEU A 104 17.39 -6.49 -25.98
N THR A 105 18.14 -5.48 -25.52
CA THR A 105 17.59 -4.27 -24.90
C THR A 105 16.81 -3.43 -25.91
N ASN A 106 17.32 -3.31 -27.14
CA ASN A 106 16.61 -2.61 -28.22
C ASN A 106 15.30 -3.33 -28.59
N TYR A 107 15.33 -4.67 -28.69
CA TYR A 107 14.10 -5.44 -28.92
C TYR A 107 13.11 -5.30 -27.76
N ALA A 108 13.61 -5.27 -26.53
CA ALA A 108 12.78 -5.09 -25.35
C ALA A 108 12.10 -3.71 -25.34
N ALA A 109 12.79 -2.65 -25.79
CA ALA A 109 12.21 -1.32 -25.94
C ALA A 109 11.07 -1.34 -26.97
N ILE A 110 11.27 -1.97 -28.14
CA ILE A 110 10.23 -2.14 -29.16
C ILE A 110 9.06 -2.99 -28.64
N ALA A 111 9.28 -4.01 -27.82
CA ALA A 111 8.17 -4.81 -27.30
C ALA A 111 7.37 -4.09 -26.20
N LYS A 112 8.03 -3.20 -25.42
CA LYS A 112 7.42 -2.45 -24.31
C LYS A 112 6.57 -1.26 -24.76
N ASP A 113 7.14 -0.40 -25.61
CA ASP A 113 6.58 0.92 -26.00
C ASP A 113 5.39 0.82 -26.98
N THR A 114 5.09 -0.38 -27.49
CA THR A 114 4.29 -0.55 -28.70
C THR A 114 3.02 -1.35 -28.42
N SER A 115 2.26 -1.78 -29.43
CA SER A 115 0.94 -2.40 -29.21
C SER A 115 0.95 -3.67 -28.36
N VAL A 116 2.13 -4.30 -28.17
CA VAL A 116 2.30 -5.47 -27.31
C VAL A 116 2.30 -5.09 -25.83
N GLY A 117 2.93 -3.98 -25.41
CA GLY A 117 3.07 -3.64 -23.98
C GLY A 117 3.78 -4.73 -23.16
N ALA A 118 4.89 -5.30 -23.65
CA ALA A 118 5.49 -6.50 -23.09
C ALA A 118 6.16 -6.29 -21.72
N LYS A 119 6.06 -7.29 -20.84
CA LYS A 119 6.94 -7.45 -19.68
C LYS A 119 8.14 -8.28 -20.07
N VAL A 120 9.28 -7.61 -20.30
CA VAL A 120 10.52 -8.27 -20.74
C VAL A 120 11.50 -8.42 -19.59
N GLU A 121 11.99 -9.65 -19.36
CA GLU A 121 13.09 -9.98 -18.46
C GLU A 121 14.30 -10.45 -19.29
N ILE A 122 15.47 -9.84 -19.08
CA ILE A 122 16.71 -10.10 -19.84
C ILE A 122 17.68 -10.88 -18.96
N PHE A 123 18.17 -12.00 -19.48
CA PHE A 123 19.17 -12.87 -18.86
C PHE A 123 20.46 -12.85 -19.68
N GLN A 124 21.59 -12.83 -19.00
CA GLN A 124 22.90 -12.83 -19.65
C GLN A 124 23.82 -13.88 -19.02
N LYS A 125 24.70 -14.46 -19.83
CA LYS A 125 25.66 -15.46 -19.38
C LYS A 125 26.72 -14.80 -18.49
N GLU A 126 26.71 -15.12 -17.20
CA GLU A 126 27.70 -14.64 -16.23
C GLU A 126 28.70 -15.76 -15.86
N SER A 127 29.93 -15.41 -15.48
CA SER A 127 30.95 -16.41 -15.10
C SER A 127 30.78 -16.99 -13.69
N ALA A 128 29.97 -16.34 -12.85
CA ALA A 128 29.68 -16.80 -11.50
C ALA A 128 28.54 -17.85 -11.52
N ALA A 129 28.87 -19.11 -11.20
CA ALA A 129 27.91 -20.23 -11.19
C ALA A 129 26.61 -19.94 -10.42
N ALA A 130 26.68 -19.19 -9.32
CA ALA A 130 25.51 -18.80 -8.52
C ALA A 130 24.55 -17.84 -9.26
N VAL A 131 25.08 -16.96 -10.12
CA VAL A 131 24.28 -16.00 -10.91
C VAL A 131 23.64 -16.69 -12.12
N VAL A 132 24.35 -17.62 -12.74
CA VAL A 132 23.83 -18.46 -13.82
C VAL A 132 22.69 -19.34 -13.33
N GLN A 133 22.83 -19.93 -12.14
CA GLN A 133 21.80 -20.78 -11.54
C GLN A 133 20.54 -20.00 -11.14
N ALA A 134 20.69 -18.84 -10.50
CA ALA A 134 19.56 -17.97 -10.18
C ALA A 134 18.79 -17.52 -11.44
N SER A 135 19.50 -17.34 -12.55
CA SER A 135 18.90 -17.03 -13.85
C SER A 135 18.10 -18.22 -14.40
N GLY A 136 18.62 -19.45 -14.27
CA GLY A 136 17.92 -20.68 -14.66
C GLY A 136 16.60 -20.90 -13.93
N ASP A 137 16.60 -20.81 -12.58
CA ASP A 137 15.38 -20.98 -11.77
C ASP A 137 14.32 -19.94 -12.13
N ARG A 138 14.76 -18.70 -12.38
CA ARG A 138 13.87 -17.60 -12.74
C ARG A 138 13.25 -17.80 -14.12
N ILE A 139 14.00 -18.29 -15.09
CA ILE A 139 13.50 -18.65 -16.43
C ILE A 139 12.48 -19.79 -16.33
N GLU A 140 12.77 -20.83 -15.56
CA GLU A 140 11.84 -21.94 -15.36
C GLU A 140 10.53 -21.45 -14.72
N GLN A 141 10.62 -20.59 -13.70
CA GLN A 141 9.46 -19.94 -13.12
C GLN A 141 8.64 -19.15 -14.16
N LEU A 142 9.30 -18.32 -14.97
CA LEU A 142 8.62 -17.51 -16.00
C LEU A 142 7.93 -18.35 -17.07
N ILE A 143 8.56 -19.43 -17.54
CA ILE A 143 7.97 -20.33 -18.53
C ILE A 143 6.77 -21.06 -17.92
N ASN A 144 6.88 -21.54 -16.68
CA ASN A 144 5.81 -22.24 -15.97
C ASN A 144 4.62 -21.32 -15.62
N GLU A 145 4.87 -20.06 -15.23
CA GLU A 145 3.82 -19.04 -15.04
C GLU A 145 3.13 -18.68 -16.37
N GLY A 146 3.89 -18.79 -17.47
CA GLY A 146 3.48 -18.55 -18.85
C GLY A 146 4.30 -17.45 -19.50
N THR A 147 4.79 -17.73 -20.70
CA THR A 147 5.58 -16.81 -21.53
C THR A 147 5.04 -16.83 -22.94
N SER A 148 4.96 -15.65 -23.56
CA SER A 148 4.44 -15.47 -24.91
C SER A 148 5.54 -15.57 -25.96
N PHE A 149 6.73 -15.04 -25.65
CA PHE A 149 7.83 -14.96 -26.59
C PHE A 149 9.17 -15.20 -25.87
N ILE A 150 10.03 -16.00 -26.48
CA ILE A 150 11.42 -16.18 -26.06
C ILE A 150 12.31 -15.71 -27.20
N GLN A 151 13.20 -14.76 -26.90
CA GLN A 151 14.27 -14.32 -27.79
C GLN A 151 15.61 -14.79 -27.24
N TYR A 152 16.34 -15.59 -28.02
CA TYR A 152 17.73 -15.93 -27.74
C TYR A 152 18.68 -15.22 -28.71
N PHE A 153 19.81 -14.73 -28.21
CA PHE A 153 20.89 -14.18 -29.04
C PHE A 153 22.25 -14.66 -28.53
N GLY A 154 22.96 -15.46 -29.32
CA GLY A 154 24.27 -15.99 -28.94
C GLY A 154 24.74 -17.18 -29.77
N HIS A 155 25.78 -17.86 -29.31
CA HIS A 155 26.28 -19.06 -29.99
C HIS A 155 25.28 -20.21 -29.87
N SER A 156 25.08 -20.97 -30.93
CA SER A 156 24.19 -22.14 -30.93
C SER A 156 24.68 -23.22 -31.91
N SER A 157 24.10 -24.40 -31.78
CA SER A 157 24.18 -25.48 -32.75
C SER A 157 22.77 -26.00 -33.05
N ALA A 158 22.65 -27.00 -33.92
CA ALA A 158 21.38 -27.70 -34.17
C ALA A 158 20.77 -28.34 -32.91
N ASN A 159 21.53 -28.50 -31.82
CA ASN A 159 21.10 -29.23 -30.63
C ASN A 159 21.25 -28.46 -29.31
N THR A 160 21.97 -27.33 -29.28
CA THR A 160 22.36 -26.66 -28.03
C THR A 160 22.43 -25.15 -28.16
N LEU A 161 22.16 -24.44 -27.06
CA LEU A 161 22.39 -23.00 -26.90
C LEU A 161 23.57 -22.76 -25.95
N ALA A 162 24.32 -21.67 -26.15
CA ALA A 162 25.44 -21.30 -25.28
C ALA A 162 25.02 -20.65 -23.96
N PHE A 163 23.84 -20.00 -23.92
CA PHE A 163 23.09 -19.75 -22.70
C PHE A 163 21.96 -20.75 -22.65
N ASN A 164 21.99 -21.65 -21.68
CA ASN A 164 21.07 -22.75 -21.72
C ASN A 164 19.72 -22.45 -21.07
N LEU A 165 18.69 -22.79 -21.82
CA LEU A 165 17.36 -23.02 -21.29
C LEU A 165 17.23 -24.53 -21.04
N ASN A 166 16.71 -24.92 -19.87
CA ASN A 166 16.47 -26.33 -19.56
C ASN A 166 15.69 -27.03 -20.68
N SER A 167 15.86 -28.35 -20.79
CA SER A 167 15.08 -29.17 -21.73
C SER A 167 13.59 -28.88 -21.58
N PRO A 168 12.80 -28.78 -22.67
CA PRO A 168 11.39 -28.45 -22.59
C PRO A 168 10.58 -29.40 -21.67
N GLU A 169 11.08 -30.62 -21.45
CA GLU A 169 10.50 -31.61 -20.55
C GLU A 169 10.39 -31.16 -19.08
N VAL A 170 11.24 -30.25 -18.61
CA VAL A 170 11.18 -29.77 -17.23
C VAL A 170 10.07 -28.72 -17.00
N TYR A 171 9.61 -28.07 -18.07
CA TYR A 171 8.61 -27.01 -17.94
C TYR A 171 7.20 -27.57 -17.80
N ALA A 172 6.39 -26.84 -17.04
CA ALA A 172 4.97 -27.09 -16.78
C ALA A 172 4.10 -25.99 -17.42
N ASN A 173 4.35 -25.65 -18.69
CA ASN A 173 3.69 -24.57 -19.41
C ASN A 173 2.52 -25.02 -20.31
N LEU A 174 1.68 -25.93 -19.79
CA LEU A 174 0.49 -26.42 -20.49
C LEU A 174 -0.38 -25.25 -20.99
N ALA A 175 -0.75 -25.29 -22.27
CA ALA A 175 -1.51 -24.27 -23.00
C ALA A 175 -0.86 -22.87 -23.08
N LYS A 176 0.32 -22.65 -22.48
CA LYS A 176 1.03 -21.37 -22.42
C LYS A 176 2.35 -21.46 -23.16
N TYR A 177 2.27 -21.77 -24.46
CA TYR A 177 3.40 -22.08 -25.31
C TYR A 177 4.00 -20.80 -25.92
N PRO A 178 5.25 -20.42 -25.60
CA PRO A 178 5.88 -19.28 -26.22
C PRO A 178 6.22 -19.53 -27.69
N PHE A 179 6.26 -18.46 -28.49
CA PHE A 179 6.98 -18.46 -29.75
C PHE A 179 8.49 -18.29 -29.47
N PHE A 180 9.34 -19.13 -30.04
CA PHE A 180 10.78 -19.14 -29.74
C PHE A 180 11.60 -18.70 -30.95
N ASN A 181 12.19 -17.51 -30.88
CA ASN A 181 13.12 -16.99 -31.88
C ASN A 181 14.58 -17.11 -31.41
N VAL A 182 15.42 -17.78 -32.20
CA VAL A 182 16.81 -18.07 -31.87
C VAL A 182 17.76 -17.45 -32.89
N SER A 183 18.61 -16.55 -32.41
CA SER A 183 19.64 -15.88 -33.20
C SER A 183 21.01 -16.43 -32.87
N GLY A 184 21.43 -17.42 -33.66
CA GLY A 184 22.71 -18.09 -33.56
C GLY A 184 22.91 -19.07 -34.72
N CYS A 185 24.05 -19.76 -34.76
CA CYS A 185 24.34 -20.72 -35.82
C CYS A 185 23.46 -21.99 -35.73
N SER A 186 22.93 -22.42 -36.87
CA SER A 186 22.37 -23.76 -37.14
C SER A 186 21.25 -24.27 -36.24
N ALA A 187 20.67 -23.46 -35.35
CA ALA A 187 19.61 -23.88 -34.43
C ALA A 187 18.30 -24.27 -35.16
N GLY A 188 18.12 -23.80 -36.40
CA GLY A 188 17.01 -24.16 -37.28
C GLY A 188 17.32 -25.31 -38.24
N ASN A 189 18.48 -25.97 -38.11
CA ASN A 189 18.91 -27.05 -39.00
C ASN A 189 18.25 -28.40 -38.68
N ASN A 190 16.97 -28.53 -39.03
CA ASN A 190 16.21 -29.78 -38.96
C ASN A 190 16.22 -30.57 -40.29
N PHE A 191 17.19 -30.31 -41.17
CA PHE A 191 17.30 -30.94 -42.49
C PHE A 191 18.37 -32.04 -42.57
N THR A 192 19.05 -32.29 -41.45
CA THR A 192 20.19 -33.20 -41.37
C THR A 192 19.71 -34.64 -41.40
N TYR A 193 20.38 -35.48 -42.21
CA TYR A 193 20.15 -36.92 -42.16
C TYR A 193 20.79 -37.52 -40.91
N ASP A 194 19.95 -37.88 -39.94
CA ASP A 194 20.37 -38.54 -38.70
C ASP A 194 19.48 -39.77 -38.41
N PRO A 195 19.97 -41.00 -38.65
CA PRO A 195 19.22 -42.23 -38.33
C PRO A 195 18.82 -42.33 -36.84
N THR A 196 19.56 -41.68 -35.93
CA THR A 196 19.24 -41.72 -34.50
C THR A 196 17.97 -40.92 -34.16
N ARG A 197 17.49 -40.07 -35.06
CA ARG A 197 16.19 -39.38 -34.94
C ARG A 197 15.00 -40.34 -34.83
N LEU A 198 15.11 -41.53 -35.45
CA LEU A 198 14.12 -42.62 -35.31
C LEU A 198 14.02 -43.16 -33.89
N ASN A 199 15.07 -42.99 -33.08
CA ASN A 199 15.14 -43.40 -31.68
C ASN A 199 14.89 -42.24 -30.71
N GLY A 200 14.37 -41.11 -31.20
CA GLY A 200 14.02 -39.94 -30.39
C GLY A 200 15.11 -38.87 -30.27
N ASN A 201 16.24 -38.98 -30.99
CA ASN A 201 17.26 -37.93 -31.02
C ASN A 201 16.80 -36.74 -31.87
N MET A 202 16.08 -35.81 -31.25
CA MET A 202 15.54 -34.61 -31.89
C MET A 202 16.54 -33.44 -31.92
N SER A 203 16.51 -32.65 -32.98
CA SER A 203 17.15 -31.32 -33.02
C SER A 203 16.50 -30.36 -32.00
N LEU A 204 17.13 -29.21 -31.75
CA LEU A 204 16.65 -28.25 -30.76
C LEU A 204 15.24 -27.74 -31.09
N SER A 205 14.97 -27.36 -32.34
CA SER A 205 13.64 -26.90 -32.75
C SER A 205 12.58 -28.00 -32.58
N GLU A 206 12.91 -29.24 -32.93
CA GLU A 206 12.00 -30.38 -32.79
C GLU A 206 11.71 -30.72 -31.32
N LYS A 207 12.73 -30.67 -30.44
CA LYS A 207 12.57 -30.88 -28.99
C LYS A 207 11.56 -29.90 -28.41
N TRP A 208 11.66 -28.62 -28.77
CA TRP A 208 10.78 -27.58 -28.24
C TRP A 208 9.37 -27.62 -28.84
N ASP A 209 9.24 -27.87 -30.15
CA ASP A 209 7.93 -27.89 -30.81
C ASP A 209 7.15 -29.20 -30.58
N PHE A 210 7.80 -30.35 -30.36
CA PHE A 210 7.11 -31.65 -30.23
C PHE A 210 6.97 -32.19 -28.80
N ALA A 211 7.53 -31.50 -27.81
CA ALA A 211 7.31 -31.85 -26.41
C ALA A 211 5.81 -31.84 -26.06
N ASP A 212 5.32 -32.93 -25.46
CA ASP A 212 3.89 -33.08 -25.17
C ASP A 212 3.47 -32.14 -24.04
N GLN A 213 2.45 -31.32 -24.32
CA GLN A 213 1.86 -30.37 -23.36
C GLN A 213 2.83 -29.32 -22.80
N ARG A 214 3.96 -29.07 -23.47
CA ARG A 214 5.00 -28.13 -23.03
C ARG A 214 5.87 -27.64 -24.20
N GLY A 215 6.86 -26.80 -23.93
CA GLY A 215 7.76 -26.25 -24.95
C GLY A 215 7.13 -25.09 -25.72
N SER A 216 7.51 -24.90 -26.99
CA SER A 216 7.12 -23.76 -27.83
C SER A 216 5.93 -24.05 -28.74
N ILE A 217 5.29 -22.99 -29.26
CA ILE A 217 4.26 -23.09 -30.32
C ILE A 217 4.86 -23.02 -31.73
N GLY A 218 6.08 -22.50 -31.85
CA GLY A 218 6.85 -22.46 -33.08
C GLY A 218 8.28 -22.00 -32.80
N PHE A 219 9.19 -22.39 -33.68
CA PHE A 219 10.62 -22.16 -33.51
C PHE A 219 11.22 -21.54 -34.79
N LEU A 220 11.74 -20.32 -34.68
CA LEU A 220 12.36 -19.58 -35.77
C LEU A 220 13.87 -19.48 -35.55
N ALA A 221 14.67 -19.95 -36.52
CA ALA A 221 16.12 -19.91 -36.42
C ALA A 221 16.83 -20.04 -37.79
N SER A 222 18.11 -19.68 -37.83
CA SER A 222 18.97 -19.92 -39.00
C SER A 222 19.32 -21.40 -39.15
N THR A 223 19.33 -21.91 -40.39
CA THR A 223 19.73 -23.29 -40.72
C THR A 223 21.24 -23.48 -40.75
N HIS A 224 22.05 -22.41 -40.80
CA HIS A 224 23.50 -22.56 -40.88
C HIS A 224 24.26 -21.42 -40.18
N PHE A 225 24.64 -20.35 -40.89
CA PHE A 225 25.47 -19.30 -40.29
C PHE A 225 24.62 -18.29 -39.52
N GLY A 226 25.19 -17.77 -38.43
CA GLY A 226 24.57 -16.72 -37.63
C GLY A 226 25.59 -15.62 -37.38
N ILE A 227 25.51 -14.53 -38.14
CA ILE A 227 26.43 -13.39 -38.04
C ILE A 227 25.69 -12.24 -37.32
N PRO A 228 26.16 -11.78 -36.14
CA PRO A 228 25.38 -10.94 -35.24
C PRO A 228 24.75 -9.67 -35.83
N PRO A 229 25.43 -8.81 -36.61
CA PRO A 229 24.80 -7.60 -37.14
C PRO A 229 23.59 -7.87 -38.04
N PHE A 230 23.66 -8.93 -38.85
CA PHE A 230 22.62 -9.28 -39.83
C PHE A 230 21.43 -9.98 -39.18
N LEU A 231 21.69 -10.87 -38.21
CA LEU A 231 20.66 -11.39 -37.31
C LEU A 231 19.93 -10.24 -36.60
N ASN A 232 20.68 -9.24 -36.14
CA ASN A 232 20.10 -8.08 -35.49
C ASN A 232 19.22 -7.25 -36.44
N PHE A 233 19.64 -7.01 -37.68
CA PHE A 233 18.81 -6.30 -38.68
C PHE A 233 17.47 -7.01 -38.90
N TYR A 234 17.49 -8.34 -39.03
CA TYR A 234 16.28 -9.13 -39.18
C TYR A 234 15.37 -9.01 -37.94
N ASN A 235 15.92 -9.27 -36.75
CA ASN A 235 15.14 -9.25 -35.52
C ASN A 235 14.55 -7.88 -35.20
N THR A 236 15.29 -6.78 -35.40
CA THR A 236 14.74 -5.43 -35.21
C THR A 236 13.49 -5.25 -36.07
N LYS A 237 13.54 -5.67 -37.35
CA LYS A 237 12.38 -5.61 -38.24
C LYS A 237 11.27 -6.59 -37.87
N LEU A 238 11.60 -7.77 -37.33
CA LEU A 238 10.61 -8.72 -36.82
C LEU A 238 9.85 -8.14 -35.62
N PHE A 239 10.57 -7.59 -34.63
CA PHE A 239 9.96 -6.92 -33.48
C PHE A 239 9.10 -5.72 -33.89
N GLU A 240 9.56 -4.89 -34.83
CA GLU A 240 8.73 -3.81 -35.41
C GLU A 240 7.47 -4.37 -36.12
N ALA A 241 7.60 -5.48 -36.85
CA ALA A 241 6.50 -6.08 -37.58
C ALA A 241 5.42 -6.60 -36.62
N PHE A 242 5.77 -7.47 -35.66
CA PHE A 242 4.77 -8.06 -34.78
C PHE A 242 4.30 -7.13 -33.67
N SER A 243 5.03 -6.06 -33.35
CA SER A 243 4.65 -5.14 -32.26
C SER A 243 3.98 -3.84 -32.73
N HIS A 244 4.12 -3.50 -34.03
CA HIS A 244 3.46 -2.34 -34.64
C HIS A 244 2.75 -2.68 -35.95
N ASN A 245 3.53 -2.85 -37.03
CA ASN A 245 3.03 -2.71 -38.41
C ASN A 245 2.06 -3.83 -38.81
N LEU A 246 2.23 -5.00 -38.22
CA LEU A 246 1.47 -6.21 -38.44
C LEU A 246 1.08 -6.86 -37.10
N TYR A 247 0.81 -6.04 -36.08
CA TYR A 247 0.33 -6.51 -34.78
C TYR A 247 -0.99 -7.29 -34.95
N GLY A 248 -1.04 -8.50 -34.40
CA GLY A 248 -2.18 -9.42 -34.55
C GLY A 248 -2.27 -10.17 -35.89
N ASN A 249 -1.29 -10.02 -36.78
CA ASN A 249 -1.15 -10.84 -37.98
C ASN A 249 -0.42 -12.17 -37.69
N THR A 250 -0.39 -13.08 -38.66
CA THR A 250 0.30 -14.38 -38.53
C THR A 250 1.82 -14.20 -38.65
N ILE A 251 2.58 -15.06 -37.98
CA ILE A 251 4.04 -15.01 -38.00
C ILE A 251 4.60 -15.17 -39.41
N GLY A 252 3.99 -15.99 -40.25
CA GLY A 252 4.41 -16.18 -41.63
C GLY A 252 4.26 -14.89 -42.47
N ASN A 253 3.19 -14.12 -42.28
CA ASN A 253 3.03 -12.82 -42.93
C ASN A 253 4.03 -11.78 -42.40
N GLN A 254 4.33 -11.82 -41.09
CA GLN A 254 5.35 -10.96 -40.48
C GLN A 254 6.73 -11.27 -41.05
N MET A 255 7.13 -12.55 -41.13
CA MET A 255 8.38 -12.99 -41.74
C MET A 255 8.48 -12.55 -43.21
N LYS A 256 7.43 -12.77 -44.01
CA LYS A 256 7.37 -12.34 -45.41
C LYS A 256 7.58 -10.82 -45.54
N GLN A 257 6.92 -10.03 -44.69
CA GLN A 257 7.08 -8.56 -44.70
C GLN A 257 8.51 -8.14 -44.32
N VAL A 258 9.14 -8.79 -43.34
CA VAL A 258 10.53 -8.52 -42.96
C VAL A 258 11.47 -8.81 -44.13
N ILE A 259 11.32 -9.96 -44.77
CA ILE A 259 12.11 -10.35 -45.95
C ILE A 259 11.87 -9.37 -47.10
N GLN A 260 10.63 -8.92 -47.31
CA GLN A 260 10.33 -7.90 -48.32
C GLN A 260 11.01 -6.56 -48.01
N ASN A 261 10.99 -6.12 -46.75
CA ASN A 261 11.61 -4.86 -46.33
C ASN A 261 13.13 -4.88 -46.48
N LEU A 262 13.78 -5.99 -46.13
CA LEU A 262 15.23 -6.13 -46.17
C LEU A 262 15.76 -6.61 -47.53
N GLY A 263 14.96 -7.34 -48.31
CA GLY A 263 15.36 -8.05 -49.52
C GLY A 263 14.77 -7.53 -50.83
N SER A 264 14.05 -6.41 -50.82
CA SER A 264 13.36 -5.84 -52.01
C SER A 264 14.26 -5.49 -53.20
N SER A 265 15.57 -5.38 -53.01
CA SER A 265 16.55 -5.14 -54.09
C SER A 265 17.63 -6.23 -54.12
N PRO A 266 17.30 -7.44 -54.61
CA PRO A 266 18.16 -8.62 -54.46
C PRO A 266 19.52 -8.51 -55.16
N GLN A 267 19.59 -7.70 -56.22
CA GLN A 267 20.80 -7.50 -57.05
C GLN A 267 21.84 -6.57 -56.40
N THR A 268 21.41 -5.73 -55.46
CA THR A 268 22.26 -4.76 -54.75
C THR A 268 22.40 -5.09 -53.27
N LEU A 269 21.74 -6.14 -52.80
CA LEU A 269 21.80 -6.61 -51.43
C LEU A 269 23.17 -7.22 -51.16
N ASP A 270 23.78 -6.86 -50.03
CA ASP A 270 25.06 -7.46 -49.66
C ASP A 270 24.90 -8.96 -49.38
N TYR A 271 25.98 -9.69 -49.63
CA TYR A 271 25.99 -11.14 -49.51
C TYR A 271 25.55 -11.64 -48.13
N TYR A 272 25.95 -10.96 -47.05
CA TYR A 272 25.67 -11.42 -45.70
C TYR A 272 24.21 -11.18 -45.31
N THR A 273 23.62 -10.04 -45.65
CA THR A 273 22.18 -9.83 -45.45
C THR A 273 21.38 -10.85 -46.25
N ARG A 274 21.75 -11.08 -47.52
CA ARG A 274 21.09 -12.06 -48.40
C ARG A 274 21.04 -13.47 -47.78
N ILE A 275 22.19 -14.02 -47.37
CA ILE A 275 22.21 -15.39 -46.84
C ILE A 275 21.33 -15.53 -45.59
N HIS A 276 21.29 -14.51 -44.71
CA HIS A 276 20.47 -14.54 -43.51
C HIS A 276 18.97 -14.49 -43.82
N LEU A 277 18.55 -13.79 -44.89
CA LEU A 277 17.16 -13.81 -45.31
C LEU A 277 16.77 -15.14 -45.95
N GLU A 278 17.69 -15.79 -46.67
CA GLU A 278 17.44 -17.07 -47.33
C GLU A 278 17.47 -18.26 -46.34
N GLU A 279 18.36 -18.26 -45.35
CA GLU A 279 18.60 -19.41 -44.46
C GLU A 279 17.75 -19.44 -43.18
N LEU A 280 16.77 -18.54 -43.04
CA LEU A 280 15.83 -18.58 -41.93
C LEU A 280 14.77 -19.67 -42.12
N ASN A 281 14.52 -20.42 -41.05
CA ASN A 281 13.57 -21.52 -41.05
C ASN A 281 12.59 -21.38 -39.88
N LEU A 282 11.30 -21.51 -40.18
CA LEU A 282 10.24 -21.65 -39.18
C LEU A 282 9.84 -23.12 -39.10
N ASN A 283 10.16 -23.76 -37.98
CA ASN A 283 9.55 -25.04 -37.60
C ASN A 283 8.23 -24.75 -36.86
N GLY A 284 7.11 -25.21 -37.41
CA GLY A 284 5.76 -24.93 -36.93
C GLY A 284 4.82 -24.40 -38.00
N ASP A 285 3.67 -23.89 -37.57
CA ASP A 285 2.60 -23.39 -38.41
C ASP A 285 2.75 -21.88 -38.69
N PRO A 286 2.86 -21.45 -39.97
CA PRO A 286 3.03 -20.04 -40.33
C PRO A 286 1.76 -19.21 -40.13
N ALA A 287 0.61 -19.84 -39.86
CA ALA A 287 -0.66 -19.18 -39.56
C ALA A 287 -0.80 -18.80 -38.07
N ILE A 288 0.09 -19.27 -37.20
CA ILE A 288 0.10 -18.91 -35.77
C ILE A 288 0.27 -17.40 -35.61
N LYS A 289 -0.46 -16.84 -34.66
CA LYS A 289 -0.32 -15.46 -34.21
C LYS A 289 0.44 -15.44 -32.90
N ILE A 290 1.49 -14.63 -32.82
CA ILE A 290 2.04 -14.24 -31.51
C ILE A 290 0.89 -13.58 -30.72
N ASN A 291 0.80 -13.87 -29.41
CA ASN A 291 -0.31 -13.38 -28.60
C ASN A 291 -0.47 -11.88 -28.74
N SER A 292 -1.70 -11.48 -29.01
CA SER A 292 -2.07 -10.12 -29.39
C SER A 292 -3.54 -9.89 -29.08
N PHE A 293 -3.90 -8.62 -28.91
CA PHE A 293 -5.21 -8.19 -28.43
C PHE A 293 -5.77 -7.10 -29.32
N ALA A 294 -7.06 -7.16 -29.62
CA ALA A 294 -7.70 -6.15 -30.46
C ALA A 294 -7.82 -4.79 -29.74
N LEU A 295 -8.17 -4.82 -28.45
CA LEU A 295 -8.39 -3.65 -27.60
C LEU A 295 -7.51 -3.71 -26.34
N PRO A 296 -7.25 -2.57 -25.69
CA PRO A 296 -6.78 -2.51 -24.30
C PRO A 296 -7.69 -3.28 -23.33
N ASP A 297 -7.17 -3.60 -22.15
CA ASP A 297 -7.94 -4.20 -21.06
C ASP A 297 -7.21 -3.96 -19.74
N TYR A 298 -7.66 -2.98 -18.96
CA TYR A 298 -7.08 -2.65 -17.66
C TYR A 298 -7.73 -3.50 -16.57
N ASP A 299 -6.91 -3.99 -15.66
CA ASP A 299 -7.37 -4.89 -14.61
C ASP A 299 -6.77 -4.52 -13.27
N ILE A 300 -7.61 -4.68 -12.25
CA ILE A 300 -7.26 -4.56 -10.85
C ILE A 300 -7.95 -5.68 -10.05
N GLU A 301 -7.14 -6.46 -9.34
CA GLU A 301 -7.58 -7.62 -8.56
C GLU A 301 -7.08 -7.54 -7.12
N ASP A 302 -7.69 -8.33 -6.23
CA ASP A 302 -7.36 -8.37 -4.80
C ASP A 302 -5.88 -8.57 -4.50
N GLN A 303 -5.24 -9.49 -5.22
CA GLN A 303 -3.83 -9.86 -5.06
C GLN A 303 -2.86 -8.73 -5.42
N LEU A 304 -3.33 -7.71 -6.13
CA LEU A 304 -2.56 -6.54 -6.54
C LEU A 304 -2.62 -5.39 -5.51
N ILE A 305 -3.42 -5.54 -4.45
CA ILE A 305 -3.63 -4.53 -3.42
C ILE A 305 -3.06 -5.05 -2.08
N LYS A 306 -2.12 -4.29 -1.51
CA LYS A 306 -1.53 -4.58 -0.20
C LYS A 306 -1.84 -3.46 0.78
N ILE A 307 -2.40 -3.82 1.93
CA ILE A 307 -2.66 -2.91 3.05
C ILE A 307 -1.68 -3.24 4.18
N SER A 308 -1.06 -2.21 4.74
CA SER A 308 -0.10 -2.32 5.85
C SER A 308 -0.39 -1.28 6.93
N PRO A 309 -0.56 -1.67 8.21
CA PRO A 309 -0.57 -3.05 8.73
C PRO A 309 -1.78 -3.86 8.23
N SER A 310 -1.70 -5.20 8.32
CA SER A 310 -2.80 -6.10 7.89
C SER A 310 -4.05 -6.01 8.77
N ILE A 311 -3.90 -5.49 10.00
CA ILE A 311 -4.98 -5.15 10.92
C ILE A 311 -4.87 -3.65 11.16
N VAL A 312 -5.94 -2.91 10.87
CA VAL A 312 -6.01 -1.46 11.07
C VAL A 312 -7.00 -1.18 12.18
N SER A 313 -6.64 -0.33 13.14
CA SER A 313 -7.54 0.11 14.20
C SER A 313 -7.53 1.62 14.37
N VAL A 314 -8.46 2.13 15.16
CA VAL A 314 -8.51 3.55 15.51
C VAL A 314 -7.29 4.03 16.30
N ALA A 315 -6.43 3.10 16.76
CA ALA A 315 -5.14 3.40 17.36
C ALA A 315 -4.09 3.81 16.32
N ASP A 316 -4.23 3.33 15.09
CA ASP A 316 -3.28 3.64 14.03
C ASP A 316 -3.53 5.07 13.54
N ASN A 317 -2.46 5.88 13.37
CA ASN A 317 -2.60 7.24 12.85
C ASN A 317 -2.96 7.23 11.35
N ASN A 318 -2.50 6.21 10.64
CA ASN A 318 -2.70 5.99 9.21
C ASN A 318 -2.49 4.52 8.87
N PHE A 319 -2.86 4.13 7.65
CA PHE A 319 -2.48 2.86 7.06
C PHE A 319 -1.97 3.08 5.63
N ASN A 320 -1.06 2.23 5.17
CA ASN A 320 -0.51 2.29 3.83
C ASN A 320 -1.24 1.34 2.89
N VAL A 321 -1.45 1.80 1.66
CA VAL A 321 -2.09 1.04 0.57
C VAL A 321 -1.18 1.08 -0.64
N LYS A 322 -0.63 -0.07 -1.03
CA LYS A 322 0.06 -0.27 -2.31
C LYS A 322 -0.91 -0.94 -3.27
N VAL A 323 -1.20 -0.31 -4.40
CA VAL A 323 -2.02 -0.88 -5.47
C VAL A 323 -1.19 -1.03 -6.74
N LYS A 324 -1.29 -2.18 -7.38
CA LYS A 324 -0.76 -2.43 -8.72
C LYS A 324 -1.91 -2.59 -9.71
N MET A 325 -1.77 -2.01 -10.88
CA MET A 325 -2.76 -2.06 -11.97
C MET A 325 -2.06 -2.66 -13.20
N LEU A 326 -2.77 -3.44 -14.00
CA LEU A 326 -2.24 -4.06 -15.21
C LEU A 326 -3.03 -3.64 -16.44
N ASN A 327 -2.39 -3.69 -17.60
CA ASN A 327 -3.04 -3.79 -18.91
C ASN A 327 -2.83 -5.20 -19.45
N LEU A 328 -3.89 -6.00 -19.48
CA LEU A 328 -3.93 -7.36 -20.03
C LEU A 328 -4.07 -7.37 -21.55
N GLY A 329 -4.55 -6.27 -22.14
CA GLY A 329 -4.81 -6.11 -23.56
C GLY A 329 -3.71 -5.35 -24.31
N ARG A 330 -4.12 -4.71 -25.40
CA ARG A 330 -3.27 -3.89 -26.27
C ARG A 330 -2.81 -2.62 -25.55
N ALA A 331 -1.54 -2.25 -25.69
CA ALA A 331 -1.08 -0.94 -25.23
C ALA A 331 -1.42 0.18 -26.23
N VAL A 332 -1.76 1.36 -25.70
CA VAL A 332 -2.15 2.55 -26.48
C VAL A 332 -1.43 3.78 -25.94
N GLY A 333 -1.05 4.69 -26.84
CA GLY A 333 -0.40 5.96 -26.49
C GLY A 333 -1.38 7.06 -26.05
N ASP A 334 -2.41 6.72 -25.26
CA ASP A 334 -3.37 7.68 -24.69
C ASP A 334 -3.15 7.82 -23.18
N SER A 335 -4.13 8.39 -22.47
CA SER A 335 -4.17 8.63 -21.04
C SER A 335 -5.52 8.20 -20.48
N ILE A 336 -5.49 7.66 -19.27
CA ILE A 336 -6.65 7.13 -18.54
C ILE A 336 -6.77 7.83 -17.19
N ARG A 337 -8.00 7.92 -16.67
CA ARG A 337 -8.23 8.45 -15.32
C ARG A 337 -8.14 7.32 -14.30
N VAL A 338 -7.22 7.43 -13.35
CA VAL A 338 -7.19 6.52 -12.19
C VAL A 338 -7.79 7.21 -10.99
N THR A 339 -8.77 6.56 -10.37
CA THR A 339 -9.47 7.06 -9.19
C THR A 339 -9.39 6.05 -8.05
N VAL A 340 -9.06 6.54 -6.85
CA VAL A 340 -9.12 5.78 -5.60
C VAL A 340 -10.03 6.52 -4.63
N LYS A 341 -11.08 5.84 -4.17
CA LYS A 341 -12.05 6.35 -3.22
C LYS A 341 -12.06 5.49 -1.97
N ARG A 342 -12.41 6.08 -0.84
CA ARG A 342 -12.67 5.40 0.42
C ARG A 342 -14.09 5.69 0.84
N GLN A 343 -14.93 4.66 0.91
CA GLN A 343 -16.25 4.74 1.53
C GLN A 343 -16.13 4.33 3.00
N LEU A 344 -16.58 5.19 3.91
CA LEU A 344 -16.59 4.95 5.35
C LEU A 344 -17.81 4.11 5.75
N ALA A 345 -17.85 3.64 7.01
CA ALA A 345 -18.96 2.83 7.54
C ALA A 345 -20.33 3.55 7.56
N ASN A 346 -20.34 4.87 7.44
CA ASN A 346 -21.54 5.70 7.33
C ASN A 346 -21.94 6.02 5.88
N ASP A 347 -21.35 5.31 4.91
CA ASP A 347 -21.53 5.50 3.47
C ASP A 347 -20.99 6.81 2.88
N SER A 348 -20.33 7.66 3.67
CA SER A 348 -19.65 8.83 3.13
C SER A 348 -18.42 8.44 2.30
N ILE A 349 -18.21 9.13 1.18
CA ILE A 349 -17.14 8.85 0.22
C ILE A 349 -16.08 9.95 0.30
N GLN A 350 -14.82 9.53 0.49
CA GLN A 350 -13.63 10.36 0.39
C GLN A 350 -12.87 10.02 -0.88
N VAL A 351 -12.47 11.02 -1.66
CA VAL A 351 -11.59 10.83 -2.82
C VAL A 351 -10.14 10.89 -2.34
N ILE A 352 -9.43 9.78 -2.46
CA ILE A 352 -8.02 9.66 -2.05
C ILE A 352 -7.10 10.05 -3.20
N TYR A 353 -7.45 9.64 -4.42
CA TYR A 353 -6.69 9.93 -5.63
C TYR A 353 -7.64 10.06 -6.81
N ASN A 354 -7.38 11.03 -7.69
CA ASN A 354 -8.13 11.22 -8.93
C ASN A 354 -7.28 12.02 -9.92
N GLN A 355 -6.54 11.34 -10.80
CA GLN A 355 -5.68 11.98 -11.78
C GLN A 355 -5.69 11.25 -13.13
N MET A 356 -5.40 12.00 -14.20
CA MET A 356 -5.07 11.44 -15.50
C MET A 356 -3.61 10.98 -15.50
N ILE A 357 -3.36 9.74 -15.87
CA ILE A 357 -2.02 9.19 -16.07
C ILE A 357 -1.90 8.66 -17.51
N PRO A 358 -0.67 8.51 -18.06
CA PRO A 358 -0.49 7.75 -19.30
C PRO A 358 -1.14 6.36 -19.18
N ALA A 359 -1.76 5.89 -20.27
CA ALA A 359 -2.33 4.56 -20.34
C ALA A 359 -1.27 3.50 -20.00
N LEU A 360 -1.68 2.45 -19.29
CA LEU A 360 -0.75 1.41 -18.85
C LEU A 360 -0.26 0.61 -20.06
N GLU A 361 1.04 0.58 -20.31
CA GLU A 361 1.61 -0.32 -21.33
C GLU A 361 1.50 -1.79 -20.88
N TYR A 362 2.04 -2.08 -19.69
CA TYR A 362 1.92 -3.39 -19.03
C TYR A 362 1.34 -3.27 -17.61
N ALA A 363 1.96 -2.47 -16.75
CA ALA A 363 1.56 -2.32 -15.37
C ALA A 363 2.16 -1.04 -14.76
N ASP A 364 1.47 -0.48 -13.77
CA ASP A 364 1.99 0.59 -12.90
C ASP A 364 1.48 0.37 -11.47
N SER A 365 2.02 1.12 -10.50
CA SER A 365 1.61 1.03 -9.10
C SER A 365 1.52 2.39 -8.42
N LEU A 366 0.55 2.52 -7.53
CA LEU A 366 0.38 3.70 -6.68
C LEU A 366 0.53 3.31 -5.21
N ASP A 367 1.15 4.20 -4.44
CA ASP A 367 1.39 4.05 -3.00
C ASP A 367 0.72 5.21 -2.26
N PHE A 368 -0.16 4.87 -1.31
CA PHE A 368 -0.92 5.83 -0.51
C PHE A 368 -0.67 5.62 0.98
N THR A 369 -0.57 6.72 1.73
CA THR A 369 -0.67 6.72 3.20
C THR A 369 -2.00 7.41 3.55
N ILE A 370 -2.97 6.63 4.02
CA ILE A 370 -4.33 7.10 4.30
C ILE A 370 -4.47 7.33 5.81
N PRO A 371 -4.73 8.58 6.27
CA PRO A 371 -4.93 8.88 7.68
C PRO A 371 -6.22 8.24 8.22
N ILE A 372 -6.23 7.93 9.51
CA ILE A 372 -7.39 7.36 10.21
C ILE A 372 -7.94 8.43 11.17
N ASN A 373 -9.23 8.69 11.08
CA ASN A 373 -9.96 9.44 12.09
C ASN A 373 -10.74 8.47 12.98
N GLY A 374 -10.24 8.21 14.19
CA GLY A 374 -10.81 7.23 15.12
C GLY A 374 -12.28 7.45 15.49
N ALA A 375 -12.82 8.66 15.30
CA ALA A 375 -14.22 8.97 15.57
C ALA A 375 -15.17 8.55 14.43
N THR A 376 -14.73 8.67 13.16
CA THR A 376 -15.57 8.50 11.96
C THR A 376 -15.26 7.24 11.17
N ASP A 377 -14.02 6.78 11.25
CA ASP A 377 -13.49 5.76 10.33
C ASP A 377 -13.66 4.34 10.86
N LYS A 378 -14.09 4.17 12.11
CA LYS A 378 -14.30 2.87 12.73
C LYS A 378 -15.37 2.05 12.01
N GLY A 379 -15.17 0.74 11.96
CA GLY A 379 -16.05 -0.20 11.26
C GLY A 379 -15.59 -0.50 9.84
N LEU A 380 -16.52 -0.99 9.01
CA LEU A 380 -16.23 -1.41 7.65
C LEU A 380 -15.98 -0.20 6.74
N ASN A 381 -14.79 -0.14 6.16
CA ASN A 381 -14.41 0.78 5.11
C ASN A 381 -14.30 0.01 3.79
N LYS A 382 -14.55 0.68 2.68
CA LYS A 382 -14.36 0.12 1.34
C LYS A 382 -13.42 1.03 0.54
N LEU A 383 -12.28 0.49 0.13
CA LEU A 383 -11.38 1.15 -0.81
C LEU A 383 -11.78 0.75 -2.22
N ILE A 384 -12.24 1.70 -3.00
CA ILE A 384 -12.73 1.50 -4.36
C ILE A 384 -11.67 2.05 -5.31
N PHE A 385 -11.05 1.16 -6.07
CA PHE A 385 -10.05 1.49 -7.07
C PHE A 385 -10.68 1.38 -8.44
N MET A 386 -10.47 2.39 -9.28
CA MET A 386 -11.00 2.47 -10.64
C MET A 386 -9.86 2.85 -11.59
N VAL A 387 -9.61 2.00 -12.57
CA VAL A 387 -8.71 2.26 -13.71
C VAL A 387 -9.59 2.65 -14.90
N ASP A 388 -9.11 3.59 -15.71
CA ASP A 388 -9.93 4.29 -16.73
C ASP A 388 -11.34 4.68 -16.26
N ALA A 389 -11.43 5.38 -15.13
CA ALA A 389 -12.68 5.68 -14.44
C ALA A 389 -13.72 6.50 -15.25
N ASP A 390 -13.32 7.08 -16.38
CA ASP A 390 -14.19 7.81 -17.30
C ASP A 390 -14.66 6.95 -18.50
N ASN A 391 -14.19 5.70 -18.60
CA ASN A 391 -14.32 4.79 -19.74
C ASN A 391 -13.94 5.48 -21.06
N LYS A 392 -12.78 6.15 -21.06
CA LYS A 392 -12.32 6.98 -22.18
C LYS A 392 -11.70 6.11 -23.27
N VAL A 393 -10.96 5.08 -22.88
CA VAL A 393 -10.33 4.13 -23.78
C VAL A 393 -11.27 2.94 -23.91
N ALA A 394 -11.62 2.55 -25.13
CA ALA A 394 -12.50 1.39 -25.33
C ALA A 394 -11.76 0.08 -25.04
N GLU A 395 -12.29 -0.74 -24.15
CA GLU A 395 -11.61 -1.94 -23.64
C GLU A 395 -12.28 -3.26 -24.05
N SER A 396 -11.52 -4.35 -23.92
CA SER A 396 -12.06 -5.71 -24.08
C SER A 396 -13.07 -6.05 -22.99
N SER A 397 -12.85 -5.53 -21.79
CA SER A 397 -13.78 -5.54 -20.67
C SER A 397 -13.65 -4.25 -19.88
N GLU A 398 -14.80 -3.65 -19.55
CA GLU A 398 -14.89 -2.52 -18.61
C GLU A 398 -15.17 -3.02 -17.18
N ALA A 399 -15.47 -4.31 -17.00
CA ALA A 399 -15.98 -4.88 -15.75
C ALA A 399 -14.88 -5.12 -14.71
N ASN A 400 -13.64 -5.26 -15.15
CA ASN A 400 -12.42 -5.50 -14.38
C ASN A 400 -11.65 -4.20 -14.05
N ASN A 401 -12.12 -3.06 -14.56
CA ASN A 401 -11.58 -1.73 -14.25
C ASN A 401 -11.78 -1.31 -12.79
N THR A 402 -12.74 -1.91 -12.08
CA THR A 402 -13.09 -1.52 -10.71
C THR A 402 -12.97 -2.68 -9.73
N PHE A 403 -12.21 -2.46 -8.65
CA PHE A 403 -12.13 -3.39 -7.53
C PHE A 403 -12.42 -2.68 -6.21
N THR A 404 -13.19 -3.33 -5.35
CA THR A 404 -13.49 -2.83 -4.01
C THR A 404 -12.86 -3.73 -2.96
N LYS A 405 -11.84 -3.21 -2.25
CA LYS A 405 -11.21 -3.88 -1.11
C LYS A 405 -11.89 -3.46 0.18
N GLU A 406 -12.41 -4.44 0.91
CA GLU A 406 -12.96 -4.21 2.25
C GLU A 406 -11.83 -4.12 3.29
N LEU A 407 -11.93 -3.12 4.16
CA LEU A 407 -11.00 -2.86 5.25
C LEU A 407 -11.81 -2.58 6.52
N PHE A 408 -11.72 -3.44 7.52
CA PHE A 408 -12.35 -3.15 8.81
C PHE A 408 -11.38 -2.39 9.72
N ILE A 409 -11.81 -1.25 10.25
CA ILE A 409 -11.04 -0.47 11.23
C ILE A 409 -11.61 -0.74 12.62
N PHE A 410 -10.85 -1.47 13.43
CA PHE A 410 -11.29 -1.91 14.75
C PHE A 410 -11.36 -0.77 15.77
N GLU A 411 -12.44 -0.71 16.54
CA GLU A 411 -12.61 0.23 17.66
C GLU A 411 -12.09 -0.35 18.99
N ASP A 412 -12.47 -1.58 19.32
CA ASP A 412 -12.15 -2.23 20.60
C ASP A 412 -11.01 -3.25 20.40
N GLU A 413 -9.77 -2.76 20.37
CA GLU A 413 -8.54 -3.58 20.34
C GLU A 413 -7.69 -3.25 21.58
N VAL A 414 -6.87 -4.21 22.05
CA VAL A 414 -5.85 -3.99 23.08
C VAL A 414 -4.51 -4.56 22.61
N ARG A 415 -3.47 -3.72 22.62
CA ARG A 415 -2.13 -4.06 22.13
C ARG A 415 -1.11 -4.04 23.28
N PRO A 416 -0.19 -5.02 23.34
CA PRO A 416 0.99 -4.94 24.19
C PRO A 416 1.74 -3.61 23.99
N VAL A 417 2.26 -3.01 25.06
CA VAL A 417 3.10 -1.81 24.98
C VAL A 417 4.38 -1.98 25.78
N PHE A 418 4.32 -2.56 26.98
CA PHE A 418 5.49 -2.87 27.79
C PHE A 418 5.31 -4.21 28.52
N PRO A 419 6.29 -5.12 28.55
CA PRO A 419 7.60 -5.11 27.88
C PRO A 419 7.54 -5.01 26.35
N TYR A 420 8.52 -4.32 25.73
CA TYR A 420 8.56 -4.12 24.27
C TYR A 420 8.78 -5.42 23.50
N ASN A 421 8.37 -5.45 22.22
CA ASN A 421 8.60 -6.62 21.39
C ASN A 421 10.11 -6.86 21.14
N PHE A 422 10.52 -8.13 21.15
CA PHE A 422 11.89 -8.60 21.11
C PHE A 422 12.80 -8.07 22.24
N SER A 423 12.26 -7.43 23.27
CA SER A 423 13.08 -6.80 24.31
C SER A 423 13.89 -7.79 25.15
N ILE A 424 14.95 -7.28 25.77
CA ILE A 424 15.66 -7.96 26.85
C ILE A 424 15.16 -7.40 28.17
N LEU A 425 14.70 -8.30 29.04
CA LEU A 425 14.31 -7.99 30.42
C LEU A 425 15.32 -8.53 31.42
N ASN A 426 15.70 -7.69 32.38
CA ASN A 426 16.61 -8.03 33.48
C ASN A 426 15.91 -8.12 34.85
N GLN A 427 14.61 -7.82 34.92
CA GLN A 427 13.82 -7.84 36.15
C GLN A 427 12.88 -9.05 36.19
N GLN A 428 12.76 -9.68 37.36
CA GLN A 428 11.66 -10.62 37.63
C GLN A 428 10.35 -9.86 37.78
N SER A 429 9.25 -10.50 37.39
CA SER A 429 7.88 -10.00 37.62
C SER A 429 7.66 -8.53 37.18
N PRO A 430 7.95 -8.16 35.92
CA PRO A 430 7.64 -6.84 35.40
C PRO A 430 6.12 -6.63 35.40
N LYS A 431 5.71 -5.36 35.45
CA LYS A 431 4.34 -5.00 35.10
C LYS A 431 4.17 -5.10 33.60
N PHE A 432 3.09 -5.75 33.18
CA PHE A 432 2.71 -5.82 31.78
C PHE A 432 1.66 -4.75 31.52
N THR A 433 1.94 -3.85 30.59
CA THR A 433 1.03 -2.78 30.23
C THR A 433 0.66 -2.90 28.76
N ALA A 434 -0.64 -2.85 28.52
CA ALA A 434 -1.22 -2.78 27.19
C ALA A 434 -2.02 -1.49 27.04
N SER A 435 -2.22 -1.04 25.80
CA SER A 435 -3.05 0.12 25.49
C SER A 435 -4.24 -0.32 24.66
N THR A 436 -5.42 0.20 24.97
CA THR A 436 -6.58 0.03 24.10
C THR A 436 -6.53 1.00 22.94
N ALA A 437 -7.13 0.62 21.81
CA ALA A 437 -7.22 1.47 20.63
C ALA A 437 -8.13 2.69 20.86
N ASN A 438 -9.25 2.50 21.56
CA ASN A 438 -10.08 3.59 22.06
C ASN A 438 -9.86 3.77 23.57
N PRO A 439 -9.18 4.85 24.02
CA PRO A 439 -8.95 5.08 25.44
C PRO A 439 -10.22 5.36 26.25
N LEU A 440 -11.32 5.75 25.59
CA LEU A 440 -12.60 6.06 26.24
C LEU A 440 -13.61 4.91 26.14
N SER A 441 -13.19 3.72 25.73
CA SER A 441 -14.07 2.54 25.78
C SER A 441 -14.59 2.34 27.21
N GLY A 442 -15.87 1.98 27.31
CA GLY A 442 -16.50 1.64 28.58
C GLY A 442 -15.87 0.42 29.24
N VAL A 443 -16.42 -0.02 30.38
CA VAL A 443 -15.87 -1.17 31.10
C VAL A 443 -15.87 -2.43 30.22
N ARG A 444 -14.70 -3.02 30.04
CA ARG A 444 -14.46 -4.27 29.32
C ARG A 444 -13.62 -5.20 30.20
N GLN A 445 -13.64 -6.48 29.87
CA GLN A 445 -12.68 -7.45 30.40
C GLN A 445 -11.54 -7.59 29.39
N TYR A 446 -10.31 -7.37 29.83
CA TYR A 446 -9.10 -7.57 29.05
C TYR A 446 -8.40 -8.83 29.51
N LEU A 447 -7.86 -9.58 28.57
CA LEU A 447 -7.21 -10.87 28.77
C LEU A 447 -5.73 -10.74 28.40
N MET A 448 -4.87 -11.37 29.19
CA MET A 448 -3.45 -11.54 28.89
C MET A 448 -3.09 -13.02 28.99
N GLU A 449 -2.38 -13.54 28.01
CA GLU A 449 -1.72 -14.84 28.10
C GLU A 449 -0.20 -14.67 28.03
N LEU A 450 0.52 -15.56 28.71
CA LEU A 450 1.98 -15.60 28.77
C LEU A 450 2.44 -17.05 28.66
N ASP A 451 3.40 -17.32 27.78
CA ASP A 451 3.91 -18.67 27.53
C ASP A 451 5.38 -18.64 27.04
N THR A 452 6.02 -19.80 26.90
CA THR A 452 7.37 -19.96 26.31
C THR A 452 7.34 -20.36 24.83
N THR A 453 6.16 -20.32 24.21
CA THR A 453 5.93 -20.66 22.79
C THR A 453 4.86 -19.73 22.22
N GLU A 454 5.00 -19.32 20.96
CA GLU A 454 4.01 -18.48 20.27
C GLU A 454 2.68 -19.22 20.03
N LEU A 455 2.66 -20.54 20.22
CA LEU A 455 1.45 -21.37 20.12
C LEU A 455 0.57 -21.33 21.37
N PHE A 456 1.02 -20.75 22.49
CA PHE A 456 0.29 -20.66 23.75
C PHE A 456 -0.32 -22.00 24.20
N ASN A 457 0.50 -23.06 24.17
CA ASN A 457 0.13 -24.44 24.49
C ASN A 457 1.20 -25.20 25.32
N SER A 458 2.17 -24.51 25.92
CA SER A 458 3.18 -25.17 26.77
C SER A 458 2.67 -25.38 28.20
N ALA A 459 3.41 -26.18 28.98
CA ALA A 459 3.16 -26.36 30.41
C ALA A 459 3.37 -25.06 31.23
N TYR A 460 4.08 -24.06 30.71
CA TYR A 460 4.29 -22.78 31.37
C TYR A 460 3.10 -21.82 31.23
N LYS A 461 2.19 -22.06 30.27
CA LYS A 461 1.10 -21.14 29.92
C LYS A 461 0.39 -20.57 31.14
N LYS A 462 0.32 -19.24 31.23
CA LYS A 462 -0.44 -18.47 32.21
C LYS A 462 -1.48 -17.61 31.52
N GLN A 463 -2.59 -17.38 32.21
CA GLN A 463 -3.65 -16.49 31.75
C GLN A 463 -4.07 -15.56 32.90
N TYR A 464 -4.28 -14.30 32.56
CA TYR A 464 -4.70 -13.25 33.49
C TYR A 464 -5.85 -12.46 32.86
N SER A 465 -6.68 -11.85 33.71
CA SER A 465 -7.73 -10.94 33.25
C SER A 465 -7.86 -9.74 34.17
N VAL A 466 -8.17 -8.59 33.59
CA VAL A 466 -8.39 -7.33 34.29
C VAL A 466 -9.63 -6.67 33.69
N SER A 467 -10.53 -6.17 34.54
CA SER A 467 -11.68 -5.38 34.10
C SER A 467 -11.41 -3.91 34.32
N GLY A 468 -11.69 -3.08 33.33
CA GLY A 468 -11.44 -1.65 33.38
C GLY A 468 -12.02 -0.92 32.18
N ILE A 469 -11.93 0.41 32.20
CA ILE A 469 -12.19 1.24 31.02
C ILE A 469 -10.97 1.24 30.09
N GLY A 470 -11.12 1.84 28.91
CA GLY A 470 -10.03 1.98 27.94
C GLY A 470 -8.83 2.81 28.42
N GLY A 471 -7.77 2.74 27.64
CA GLY A 471 -6.49 3.43 27.81
C GLY A 471 -5.43 2.45 28.28
N ALA A 472 -4.73 2.81 29.35
CA ALA A 472 -3.74 1.97 29.99
C ALA A 472 -4.38 0.77 30.72
N VAL A 473 -4.07 -0.45 30.29
CA VAL A 473 -4.45 -1.71 30.93
C VAL A 473 -3.21 -2.34 31.55
N GLU A 474 -3.14 -2.39 32.88
CA GLU A 474 -2.01 -2.97 33.60
C GLU A 474 -2.35 -4.37 34.15
N PHE A 475 -1.52 -5.35 33.82
CA PHE A 475 -1.52 -6.67 34.41
C PHE A 475 -0.30 -6.79 35.35
N ALA A 476 -0.58 -7.01 36.64
CA ALA A 476 0.43 -7.20 37.68
C ALA A 476 0.37 -8.63 38.24
N PRO A 477 0.91 -9.62 37.52
CA PRO A 477 0.82 -11.03 37.92
C PRO A 477 1.69 -11.30 39.16
N GLY A 478 1.07 -11.78 40.25
CA GLY A 478 1.74 -12.00 41.54
C GLY A 478 2.60 -13.28 41.63
N ASN A 479 2.63 -14.12 40.59
CA ASN A 479 3.22 -15.46 40.62
C ASN A 479 4.06 -15.79 39.37
N LEU A 480 4.91 -14.85 38.92
CA LEU A 480 5.83 -15.08 37.81
C LEU A 480 7.23 -15.40 38.32
N ASN A 481 7.83 -16.44 37.72
CA ASN A 481 9.24 -16.74 37.84
C ASN A 481 9.77 -17.02 36.43
N PHE A 482 10.65 -16.16 35.94
CA PHE A 482 11.32 -16.35 34.67
C PHE A 482 12.62 -17.13 34.86
N THR A 483 12.90 -18.00 33.90
CA THR A 483 14.14 -18.77 33.82
C THR A 483 15.10 -18.04 32.89
N ASP A 484 16.37 -17.97 33.30
CA ASP A 484 17.43 -17.32 32.50
C ASP A 484 17.51 -17.92 31.09
N SER A 485 17.72 -17.04 30.11
CA SER A 485 17.91 -17.38 28.70
C SER A 485 16.70 -18.02 28.01
N ILE A 486 15.50 -17.88 28.58
CA ILE A 486 14.25 -18.30 27.98
C ILE A 486 13.52 -17.12 27.34
N VAL A 487 12.99 -17.35 26.14
CA VAL A 487 12.09 -16.42 25.44
C VAL A 487 10.67 -16.67 25.91
N TYR A 488 10.00 -15.60 26.31
CA TYR A 488 8.60 -15.57 26.69
C TYR A 488 7.80 -14.81 25.63
N TYR A 489 6.62 -15.34 25.33
CA TYR A 489 5.63 -14.75 24.46
C TYR A 489 4.46 -14.32 25.32
N TRP A 490 3.99 -13.09 25.15
CA TRP A 490 2.81 -12.61 25.84
C TRP A 490 1.88 -11.93 24.85
N ARG A 491 0.58 -12.08 25.08
CA ARG A 491 -0.44 -11.55 24.18
C ARG A 491 -1.63 -11.01 24.92
N THR A 492 -2.27 -9.99 24.35
CA THR A 492 -3.47 -9.38 24.91
C THR A 492 -4.65 -9.43 23.96
N SER A 493 -5.85 -9.46 24.54
CA SER A 493 -7.12 -9.46 23.82
C SER A 493 -8.19 -8.78 24.66
N VAL A 494 -9.14 -8.11 24.02
CA VAL A 494 -10.41 -7.77 24.66
C VAL A 494 -11.23 -9.07 24.72
N ALA A 495 -11.91 -9.36 25.82
CA ALA A 495 -12.82 -10.50 25.89
C ALA A 495 -13.97 -10.27 24.89
N PRO A 496 -14.20 -11.19 23.95
CA PRO A 496 -15.20 -10.98 22.91
C PRO A 496 -16.62 -10.91 23.50
N LEU A 497 -17.45 -10.02 22.95
CA LEU A 497 -18.88 -9.98 23.22
C LEU A 497 -19.62 -10.87 22.22
N ASN A 498 -20.71 -11.52 22.63
CA ASN A 498 -21.64 -12.24 21.75
C ASN A 498 -20.99 -13.28 20.80
N ASN A 499 -20.02 -14.06 21.28
CA ASN A 499 -19.29 -15.07 20.48
C ASN A 499 -18.50 -14.52 19.28
N ALA A 500 -18.15 -13.22 19.28
CA ALA A 500 -17.24 -12.67 18.27
C ALA A 500 -15.87 -13.36 18.31
N GLN A 501 -15.16 -13.36 17.17
CA GLN A 501 -13.81 -13.90 17.09
C GLN A 501 -12.87 -13.13 18.02
N GLN A 502 -12.10 -13.88 18.81
CA GLN A 502 -11.10 -13.31 19.70
C GLN A 502 -9.85 -12.87 18.93
N ILE A 503 -9.44 -11.61 19.12
CA ILE A 503 -8.29 -11.01 18.43
C ILE A 503 -7.13 -10.89 19.43
N TRP A 504 -6.01 -11.52 19.10
CA TRP A 504 -4.83 -11.58 19.95
C TRP A 504 -3.66 -10.78 19.36
N ASN A 505 -3.09 -9.88 20.15
CA ASN A 505 -1.88 -9.14 19.81
C ASN A 505 -0.71 -9.62 20.66
N SER A 506 0.38 -10.05 20.02
CA SER A 506 1.46 -10.80 20.69
C SER A 506 2.82 -10.11 20.57
N PHE A 507 3.52 -9.98 21.69
CA PHE A 507 4.92 -9.58 21.78
C PHE A 507 5.75 -10.72 22.38
N SER A 508 7.08 -10.64 22.22
CA SER A 508 8.02 -11.55 22.86
C SER A 508 9.15 -10.79 23.53
N PHE A 509 9.77 -11.38 24.55
CA PHE A 509 10.98 -10.87 25.18
C PHE A 509 11.84 -12.04 25.68
N ILE A 510 13.12 -11.79 25.92
CA ILE A 510 13.98 -12.75 26.61
C ILE A 510 14.23 -12.26 28.04
N TYR A 511 14.25 -13.18 29.00
CA TYR A 511 14.69 -12.87 30.35
C TYR A 511 16.19 -13.18 30.53
N LEU A 512 16.96 -12.16 30.90
CA LEU A 512 18.40 -12.22 31.15
C LEU A 512 18.75 -11.35 32.37
N PRO A 513 18.85 -11.93 33.58
CA PRO A 513 19.04 -11.16 34.81
C PRO A 513 20.31 -10.31 34.80
N ASN A 514 21.38 -10.81 34.17
CA ASN A 514 22.68 -10.14 34.09
C ASN A 514 22.97 -9.53 32.71
N GLY A 515 21.96 -9.44 31.84
CA GLY A 515 22.09 -8.86 30.49
C GLY A 515 21.87 -7.35 30.47
N GLY A 516 22.45 -6.68 29.47
CA GLY A 516 22.10 -5.28 29.15
C GLY A 516 20.72 -5.18 28.48
N THR A 517 20.16 -3.98 28.40
CA THR A 517 18.90 -3.70 27.67
C THR A 517 19.10 -3.76 26.16
N GLY A 518 18.01 -3.93 25.40
CA GLY A 518 18.02 -3.94 23.95
C GLY A 518 17.11 -5.02 23.35
N PHE A 519 17.44 -5.53 22.17
CA PHE A 519 16.58 -6.41 21.39
C PHE A 519 17.25 -7.76 21.11
N ASN A 520 16.47 -8.84 21.06
CA ASN A 520 16.95 -10.21 20.94
C ASN A 520 16.02 -11.08 20.09
N GLN A 521 16.61 -11.86 19.18
CA GLN A 521 15.95 -13.03 18.59
C GLN A 521 16.79 -14.27 18.86
N SER A 522 16.21 -15.26 19.55
CA SER A 522 16.91 -16.49 19.96
C SER A 522 16.01 -17.73 20.01
N HIS A 523 14.78 -17.63 19.52
CA HIS A 523 13.82 -18.73 19.52
C HIS A 523 13.22 -18.95 18.12
N TYR A 524 12.81 -20.18 17.84
CA TYR A 524 12.28 -20.59 16.53
C TYR A 524 11.21 -19.64 15.98
N PHE A 525 10.17 -19.32 16.75
CA PHE A 525 9.11 -18.43 16.25
C PHE A 525 9.55 -16.97 16.13
N GLN A 526 10.60 -16.54 16.85
CA GLN A 526 11.20 -15.22 16.60
C GLN A 526 11.94 -15.22 15.26
N HIS A 527 12.68 -16.28 14.92
CA HIS A 527 13.39 -16.40 13.64
C HIS A 527 12.45 -16.55 12.44
N LEU A 528 11.24 -17.09 12.63
CA LEU A 528 10.20 -17.07 11.60
C LEU A 528 9.77 -15.66 11.17
N LYS A 529 10.07 -14.63 11.97
CA LYS A 529 9.81 -13.22 11.61
C LYS A 529 10.90 -12.60 10.73
N ASN A 530 11.96 -13.34 10.41
CA ASN A 530 13.02 -12.91 9.49
C ASN A 530 12.59 -13.05 8.03
N ALA A 531 13.21 -12.28 7.15
CA ALA A 531 13.12 -12.48 5.71
C ALA A 531 14.28 -13.35 5.20
N TYR A 532 14.01 -14.20 4.21
CA TYR A 532 14.96 -15.18 3.67
C TYR A 532 15.17 -14.96 2.17
N SER A 533 16.39 -15.17 1.66
CA SER A 533 16.62 -15.23 0.21
C SER A 533 15.96 -16.46 -0.40
N SER A 534 15.82 -16.48 -1.72
CA SER A 534 15.25 -17.62 -2.46
C SER A 534 16.01 -18.94 -2.26
N THR A 535 17.25 -18.90 -1.76
CA THR A 535 18.19 -20.02 -1.66
C THR A 535 18.32 -20.65 -0.26
N ILE A 536 17.75 -20.04 0.79
CA ILE A 536 17.82 -20.52 2.18
C ILE A 536 16.43 -20.50 2.82
N TYR A 537 16.16 -21.41 3.77
CA TYR A 537 14.92 -21.40 4.55
C TYR A 537 15.14 -21.97 5.95
N LEU A 538 14.23 -21.64 6.87
CA LEU A 538 14.12 -22.26 8.19
C LEU A 538 13.07 -23.37 8.14
N GLY A 539 13.49 -24.61 8.35
CA GLY A 539 12.64 -25.80 8.25
C GLY A 539 11.73 -26.00 9.48
N ALA A 540 10.75 -26.89 9.33
CA ALA A 540 9.90 -27.34 10.44
C ALA A 540 10.67 -28.17 11.48
N ASP A 541 11.82 -28.71 11.09
CA ASP A 541 12.83 -29.33 11.96
C ASP A 541 13.62 -28.30 12.80
N ARG A 542 13.32 -27.01 12.63
CA ARG A 542 13.94 -25.87 13.33
C ARG A 542 15.42 -25.66 12.99
N ALA A 543 15.86 -26.16 11.83
CA ALA A 543 17.19 -25.93 11.29
C ALA A 543 17.14 -25.08 10.02
N PHE A 544 18.19 -24.30 9.77
CA PHE A 544 18.36 -23.59 8.51
C PHE A 544 18.93 -24.53 7.46
N HIS A 545 18.42 -24.44 6.23
CA HIS A 545 18.82 -25.27 5.09
C HIS A 545 19.04 -24.43 3.85
N PHE A 546 20.08 -24.76 3.08
CA PHE A 546 20.13 -24.34 1.68
C PHE A 546 19.21 -25.22 0.83
N LYS A 547 18.55 -24.61 -0.15
CA LYS A 547 17.66 -25.36 -1.05
C LYS A 547 18.46 -26.25 -2.02
N GLU A 548 17.84 -27.37 -2.41
CA GLU A 548 18.34 -28.25 -3.47
C GLU A 548 17.86 -27.79 -4.84
N VAL A 549 18.69 -27.97 -5.87
CA VAL A 549 18.37 -27.65 -7.27
C VAL A 549 18.70 -28.82 -8.17
N PRO A 550 17.76 -29.25 -9.04
CA PRO A 550 18.01 -30.29 -10.04
C PRO A 550 19.00 -29.79 -11.10
N ARG A 551 19.87 -30.68 -11.55
CA ARG A 551 20.93 -30.48 -12.55
C ARG A 551 20.92 -31.66 -13.51
N SER A 552 21.35 -31.45 -14.74
CA SER A 552 21.32 -32.46 -15.82
C SER A 552 22.71 -33.02 -16.09
N LEU A 553 22.98 -34.26 -15.69
CA LEU A 553 24.19 -34.98 -16.08
C LEU A 553 23.97 -35.66 -17.43
N ILE A 554 24.70 -35.23 -18.47
CA ILE A 554 24.59 -35.73 -19.84
C ILE A 554 25.82 -36.58 -20.17
N ILE A 555 25.62 -37.83 -20.57
CA ILE A 555 26.70 -38.77 -20.89
C ILE A 555 26.50 -39.30 -22.31
N LYS A 556 27.49 -39.08 -23.18
CA LYS A 556 27.56 -39.64 -24.53
C LYS A 556 28.69 -40.66 -24.62
N THR A 557 28.39 -41.87 -25.06
CA THR A 557 29.39 -42.95 -25.21
C THR A 557 29.08 -43.86 -26.42
N GLY A 558 30.11 -44.54 -26.93
CA GLY A 558 30.03 -45.43 -28.07
C GLY A 558 31.31 -46.25 -28.23
N LEU A 559 31.36 -47.14 -29.24
CA LEU A 559 32.51 -48.01 -29.48
C LEU A 559 33.31 -47.58 -30.71
N TYR A 560 34.64 -47.69 -30.64
CA TYR A 560 35.52 -47.46 -31.79
C TYR A 560 35.56 -48.70 -32.71
N PRO A 561 35.54 -48.58 -34.06
CA PRO A 561 35.68 -47.34 -34.85
C PRO A 561 34.37 -46.64 -35.22
N TYR A 562 33.21 -47.17 -34.82
CA TYR A 562 31.91 -46.59 -35.20
C TYR A 562 31.69 -45.19 -34.63
N MET A 563 32.17 -44.95 -33.41
CA MET A 563 32.14 -43.65 -32.74
C MET A 563 33.56 -43.17 -32.49
N LEU A 564 33.88 -41.99 -33.03
CA LEU A 564 35.16 -41.32 -32.86
C LEU A 564 35.16 -40.47 -31.58
N TYR A 565 36.34 -39.95 -31.25
CA TYR A 565 36.61 -39.25 -29.98
C TYR A 565 35.77 -37.98 -29.78
N ASP A 566 35.33 -37.33 -30.85
CA ASP A 566 34.48 -36.12 -30.85
C ASP A 566 33.03 -36.41 -30.43
N ARG A 567 32.62 -37.68 -30.46
CA ARG A 567 31.26 -38.14 -30.13
C ARG A 567 31.13 -38.72 -28.72
N ILE A 568 32.21 -38.75 -27.94
CA ILE A 568 32.22 -39.27 -26.57
C ILE A 568 32.53 -38.12 -25.61
N ASN A 569 31.61 -37.84 -24.68
CA ASN A 569 31.79 -36.78 -23.70
C ASN A 569 30.83 -36.91 -22.51
N VAL A 570 31.20 -36.26 -21.41
CA VAL A 570 30.35 -36.07 -20.23
C VAL A 570 30.18 -34.58 -19.94
N LYS A 571 28.95 -34.14 -19.73
CA LYS A 571 28.60 -32.76 -19.37
C LYS A 571 27.76 -32.74 -18.11
N LEU A 572 27.98 -31.74 -17.27
CA LEU A 572 27.06 -31.37 -16.20
C LEU A 572 26.41 -30.05 -16.60
N ASP A 573 25.12 -30.12 -16.90
CA ASP A 573 24.37 -29.08 -17.57
C ASP A 573 25.06 -28.70 -18.89
N PHE A 574 25.77 -27.56 -18.92
CA PHE A 574 26.50 -27.06 -20.10
C PHE A 574 28.00 -27.18 -19.95
N ASP A 575 28.47 -27.47 -18.74
CA ASP A 575 29.88 -27.57 -18.44
C ASP A 575 30.39 -28.90 -18.96
N GLN A 576 31.23 -28.80 -19.98
CA GLN A 576 31.97 -29.93 -20.52
C GLN A 576 32.93 -30.44 -19.46
N LEU A 577 32.58 -31.54 -18.81
CA LEU A 577 33.37 -32.09 -17.72
C LEU A 577 34.55 -32.90 -18.24
N GLU A 578 34.32 -33.73 -19.26
CA GLU A 578 35.37 -34.61 -19.78
C GLU A 578 35.06 -35.08 -21.20
N TYR A 579 36.12 -35.32 -21.97
CA TYR A 579 36.02 -35.81 -23.35
C TYR A 579 36.26 -37.33 -23.40
N TYR A 580 36.74 -37.82 -24.54
CA TYR A 580 37.10 -39.21 -24.74
C TYR A 580 38.20 -39.71 -23.78
N GLY A 581 38.28 -41.02 -23.66
CA GLY A 581 39.19 -41.71 -22.74
C GLY A 581 40.62 -41.94 -23.24
N CYS A 582 41.48 -42.44 -22.36
CA CYS A 582 42.91 -42.65 -22.65
C CYS A 582 43.23 -44.05 -23.16
N LYS A 583 42.36 -45.04 -22.91
CA LYS A 583 42.59 -46.43 -23.31
C LYS A 583 41.31 -47.12 -23.73
N TYR A 584 41.24 -47.58 -24.98
CA TYR A 584 40.18 -48.50 -25.40
C TYR A 584 40.27 -49.86 -24.70
N GLY A 585 39.12 -50.50 -24.52
CA GLY A 585 38.96 -51.77 -23.80
C GLY A 585 38.86 -51.59 -22.29
N SER A 586 38.40 -50.43 -21.80
CA SER A 586 38.31 -50.12 -20.37
C SER A 586 36.91 -49.76 -19.90
N LEU A 587 36.67 -49.98 -18.61
CA LEU A 587 35.58 -49.34 -17.90
C LEU A 587 36.05 -47.96 -17.47
N GLN A 588 35.31 -46.94 -17.85
CA GLN A 588 35.59 -45.56 -17.48
C GLN A 588 34.61 -45.15 -16.37
N PHE A 589 35.15 -44.71 -15.24
CA PHE A 589 34.39 -44.25 -14.08
C PHE A 589 34.57 -42.76 -13.90
N LEU A 590 33.47 -42.03 -13.68
CA LEU A 590 33.51 -40.67 -13.15
C LEU A 590 32.76 -40.66 -11.81
N VAL A 591 33.33 -40.00 -10.81
CA VAL A 591 32.77 -39.89 -9.45
C VAL A 591 32.51 -38.42 -9.18
N TYR A 592 31.24 -38.07 -8.96
CA TYR A 592 30.81 -36.70 -8.72
C TYR A 592 30.60 -36.49 -7.22
N ASP A 593 31.14 -35.38 -6.72
CA ASP A 593 30.93 -34.94 -5.35
C ASP A 593 29.43 -34.80 -5.04
N SER A 594 29.00 -35.30 -3.88
CA SER A 594 27.59 -35.43 -3.54
C SER A 594 26.83 -34.11 -3.36
N ILE A 595 27.55 -32.99 -3.31
CA ILE A 595 27.02 -31.66 -3.01
C ILE A 595 27.24 -30.72 -4.19
N THR A 596 28.47 -30.70 -4.70
CA THR A 596 28.90 -29.79 -5.77
C THR A 596 28.75 -30.37 -7.16
N LEU A 597 28.60 -31.70 -7.26
CA LEU A 597 28.64 -32.46 -8.50
C LEU A 597 29.95 -32.30 -9.30
N GLN A 598 30.99 -31.71 -8.71
CA GLN A 598 32.30 -31.64 -9.34
C GLN A 598 32.93 -33.04 -9.41
N PRO A 599 33.44 -33.46 -10.59
CA PRO A 599 34.04 -34.78 -10.73
C PRO A 599 35.41 -34.86 -10.03
N TRP A 600 35.74 -36.04 -9.53
CA TRP A 600 37.06 -36.32 -8.95
C TRP A 600 38.17 -36.26 -10.00
N LYS A 601 39.26 -35.57 -9.65
CA LYS A 601 40.48 -35.55 -10.47
C LYS A 601 41.36 -36.80 -10.28
N ASN A 602 41.85 -37.29 -11.41
CA ASN A 602 42.81 -38.36 -11.61
C ASN A 602 44.11 -37.80 -12.20
N TYR A 603 45.25 -38.38 -11.83
CA TYR A 603 46.59 -38.00 -12.30
C TYR A 603 47.53 -39.21 -12.14
N ASN A 604 48.68 -39.18 -12.81
CA ASN A 604 49.63 -40.28 -12.80
C ASN A 604 50.42 -40.37 -11.48
N THR A 605 50.44 -41.56 -10.87
CA THR A 605 51.21 -41.93 -9.68
C THR A 605 51.98 -43.23 -9.93
N ALA A 606 53.31 -43.17 -9.99
CA ALA A 606 54.20 -44.33 -10.13
C ALA A 606 53.83 -45.30 -11.28
N GLY A 607 53.58 -44.76 -12.49
CA GLY A 607 53.29 -45.56 -13.69
C GLY A 607 51.85 -46.08 -13.82
N LEU A 608 50.95 -45.68 -12.91
CA LEU A 608 49.50 -45.90 -12.98
C LEU A 608 48.76 -44.57 -12.78
N GLY A 609 47.47 -44.52 -13.03
CA GLY A 609 46.61 -43.45 -12.55
C GLY A 609 46.30 -43.61 -11.05
N ARG A 610 45.75 -42.57 -10.43
CA ARG A 610 45.27 -42.60 -9.05
C ARG A 610 44.28 -43.76 -8.87
N PHE A 611 44.28 -44.34 -7.67
CA PHE A 611 43.52 -45.55 -7.32
C PHE A 611 43.84 -46.79 -8.18
N GLY A 612 45.01 -46.82 -8.83
CA GLY A 612 45.43 -47.96 -9.65
C GLY A 612 44.73 -48.06 -11.00
N SER A 613 44.09 -46.97 -11.45
CA SER A 613 43.57 -46.85 -12.81
C SER A 613 44.69 -46.88 -13.85
N TRP A 614 44.34 -47.00 -15.12
CA TRP A 614 45.26 -46.81 -16.23
C TRP A 614 45.85 -45.39 -16.19
N PRO A 615 47.12 -45.20 -16.60
CA PRO A 615 47.71 -43.86 -16.67
C PRO A 615 46.84 -42.88 -17.46
N VAL A 616 46.66 -41.68 -16.91
CA VAL A 616 46.00 -40.59 -17.62
C VAL A 616 46.88 -40.14 -18.78
N CYS A 617 46.24 -39.88 -19.91
CA CYS A 617 46.82 -39.33 -21.12
C CYS A 617 46.91 -37.81 -20.99
N ASP A 618 48.03 -37.24 -21.41
CA ASP A 618 48.20 -35.79 -21.50
C ASP A 618 47.58 -35.31 -22.83
N LEU A 619 46.44 -34.61 -22.73
CA LEU A 619 45.85 -33.93 -23.89
C LEU A 619 45.90 -32.44 -23.61
N TYR A 620 46.43 -31.69 -24.57
CA TYR A 620 46.54 -30.23 -24.52
C TYR A 620 47.39 -29.69 -23.35
N GLY A 621 48.32 -30.48 -22.80
CA GLY A 621 49.18 -30.07 -21.68
C GLY A 621 48.53 -30.20 -20.31
N ASP A 622 47.36 -30.85 -20.21
CA ASP A 622 46.72 -31.21 -18.95
C ASP A 622 47.09 -32.65 -18.55
N GLY A 623 47.95 -32.78 -17.55
CA GLY A 623 48.34 -34.06 -16.94
C GLY A 623 47.29 -34.65 -16.00
N THR A 624 46.07 -34.13 -15.99
CA THR A 624 44.95 -34.60 -15.15
C THR A 624 43.71 -34.95 -15.98
N ARG A 625 42.82 -35.78 -15.40
CA ARG A 625 41.53 -36.18 -15.99
C ARG A 625 40.46 -36.32 -14.93
N ASN A 626 39.19 -36.22 -15.30
CA ASN A 626 38.03 -36.40 -14.43
C ASN A 626 37.49 -37.84 -14.41
N PHE A 627 38.13 -38.75 -15.15
CA PHE A 627 37.79 -40.18 -15.20
C PHE A 627 38.88 -41.11 -14.66
N PHE A 628 38.47 -42.33 -14.34
CA PHE A 628 39.32 -43.45 -13.93
C PHE A 628 39.06 -44.64 -14.85
N GLU A 629 40.07 -45.08 -15.58
CA GLU A 629 39.93 -46.16 -16.57
C GLU A 629 40.54 -47.47 -16.06
N PHE A 630 39.79 -48.56 -16.20
CA PHE A 630 40.24 -49.90 -15.83
C PHE A 630 40.09 -50.84 -17.02
N PRO A 631 41.18 -51.21 -17.72
CA PRO A 631 41.15 -52.17 -18.82
C PRO A 631 40.51 -53.48 -18.37
N TYR A 632 39.33 -53.78 -18.90
CA TYR A 632 38.53 -54.91 -18.41
C TYR A 632 38.94 -56.25 -19.04
N GLY A 633 39.83 -56.26 -20.04
CA GLY A 633 40.45 -57.49 -20.55
C GLY A 633 41.47 -58.11 -19.59
N ASP A 634 42.02 -57.33 -18.66
CA ASP A 634 43.06 -57.75 -17.72
C ASP A 634 42.49 -58.05 -16.32
N ALA A 635 42.74 -59.25 -15.80
CA ALA A 635 42.22 -59.69 -14.50
C ALA A 635 42.74 -58.83 -13.31
N GLY A 636 43.98 -58.33 -13.41
CA GLY A 636 44.57 -57.43 -12.43
C GLY A 636 43.85 -56.08 -12.39
N PHE A 637 43.54 -55.49 -13.54
CA PHE A 637 42.77 -54.24 -13.59
C PHE A 637 41.30 -54.43 -13.20
N ARG A 638 40.68 -55.58 -13.48
CA ARG A 638 39.33 -55.91 -12.95
C ARG A 638 39.31 -55.95 -11.43
N LYS A 639 40.33 -56.55 -10.78
CA LYS A 639 40.49 -56.51 -9.32
C LYS A 639 40.69 -55.08 -8.79
N LYS A 640 41.48 -54.25 -9.47
CA LYS A 640 41.67 -52.83 -9.09
C LYS A 640 40.38 -52.02 -9.24
N ALA A 641 39.56 -52.26 -10.27
CA ALA A 641 38.26 -51.62 -10.43
C ALA A 641 37.31 -51.93 -9.25
N MET A 642 37.31 -53.18 -8.76
CA MET A 642 36.54 -53.56 -7.57
C MET A 642 37.00 -52.79 -6.33
N ALA A 643 38.31 -52.69 -6.11
CA ALA A 643 38.89 -51.92 -5.00
C ALA A 643 38.57 -50.41 -5.12
N PHE A 644 38.56 -49.88 -6.35
CA PHE A 644 38.16 -48.49 -6.59
C PHE A 644 36.69 -48.25 -6.22
N ILE A 645 35.77 -49.12 -6.66
CA ILE A 645 34.35 -49.03 -6.28
C ILE A 645 34.17 -49.03 -4.76
N ASP A 646 34.94 -49.84 -4.03
CA ASP A 646 34.90 -49.90 -2.57
C ASP A 646 35.46 -48.65 -1.89
N SER A 647 36.38 -47.94 -2.55
CA SER A 647 36.96 -46.70 -2.03
C SER A 647 36.05 -45.48 -2.14
N ILE A 648 34.97 -45.54 -2.94
CA ILE A 648 34.04 -44.42 -3.16
C ILE A 648 33.16 -44.22 -1.91
N PRO A 649 33.13 -43.01 -1.32
CA PRO A 649 32.26 -42.69 -0.18
C PRO A 649 30.77 -42.85 -0.50
N THR A 650 29.98 -43.16 0.54
CA THR A 650 28.51 -43.15 0.48
C THR A 650 28.00 -41.77 0.01
N GLY A 651 26.97 -41.75 -0.83
CA GLY A 651 26.32 -40.53 -1.30
C GLY A 651 26.89 -39.93 -2.58
N MET A 652 28.07 -40.36 -3.03
CA MET A 652 28.64 -39.91 -4.32
C MET A 652 27.82 -40.44 -5.50
N VAL A 653 27.61 -39.61 -6.52
CA VAL A 653 27.07 -40.08 -7.81
C VAL A 653 28.22 -40.65 -8.61
N VAL A 654 28.01 -41.76 -9.30
CA VAL A 654 29.04 -42.43 -10.08
C VAL A 654 28.45 -42.83 -11.43
N SER A 655 29.15 -42.48 -12.51
CA SER A 655 28.84 -42.96 -13.85
C SER A 655 29.92 -43.92 -14.34
N ILE A 656 29.48 -45.03 -14.92
CA ILE A 656 30.32 -46.05 -15.54
C ILE A 656 29.93 -46.18 -17.01
N THR A 657 30.89 -46.04 -17.90
CA THR A 657 30.76 -46.36 -19.32
C THR A 657 31.83 -47.38 -19.72
N ASN A 658 31.65 -48.05 -20.85
CA ASN A 658 32.69 -48.86 -21.46
C ASN A 658 33.23 -48.16 -22.72
N LEU A 659 34.53 -47.84 -22.70
CA LEU A 659 35.23 -47.32 -23.87
C LEU A 659 35.74 -48.50 -24.70
N GLY A 660 34.84 -49.20 -25.40
CA GLY A 660 35.20 -50.44 -26.09
C GLY A 660 35.76 -50.24 -27.51
N TRP A 661 36.40 -51.31 -28.00
CA TRP A 661 36.97 -51.41 -29.34
C TRP A 661 36.47 -52.71 -29.97
N THR A 662 36.06 -52.68 -31.24
CA THR A 662 35.45 -53.84 -31.92
C THR A 662 36.25 -55.16 -31.88
N PRO A 663 37.60 -55.20 -31.77
CA PRO A 663 38.36 -56.43 -31.58
C PRO A 663 38.36 -56.99 -30.15
N ASN A 664 37.71 -56.34 -29.17
CA ASN A 664 37.66 -56.87 -27.80
C ASN A 664 36.90 -58.20 -27.77
N THR A 665 37.47 -59.19 -27.08
CA THR A 665 36.91 -60.55 -26.94
C THR A 665 36.59 -60.92 -25.49
N SER A 666 36.86 -60.03 -24.53
CA SER A 666 36.61 -60.27 -23.11
C SER A 666 35.28 -59.66 -22.65
N PHE A 667 34.38 -60.53 -22.19
CA PHE A 667 33.01 -60.16 -21.79
C PHE A 667 32.63 -60.79 -20.44
N ILE A 668 31.35 -60.68 -20.03
CA ILE A 668 30.92 -61.05 -18.68
C ILE A 668 31.32 -62.46 -18.24
N LYS A 669 31.28 -63.46 -19.14
CA LYS A 669 31.72 -64.83 -18.81
C LYS A 669 33.18 -64.88 -18.39
N ASP A 670 34.06 -64.07 -18.98
CA ASP A 670 35.46 -64.02 -18.59
C ASP A 670 35.67 -63.28 -17.27
N TRP A 671 34.86 -62.25 -17.00
CA TRP A 671 34.90 -61.55 -15.71
C TRP A 671 34.36 -62.43 -14.58
N GLN A 672 33.43 -63.33 -14.86
CA GLN A 672 32.94 -64.32 -13.90
C GLN A 672 34.02 -65.36 -13.53
N LYS A 673 34.89 -65.73 -14.48
CA LYS A 673 36.01 -66.69 -14.22
C LYS A 673 36.98 -66.20 -13.16
N ASP A 674 37.06 -64.90 -12.89
CA ASP A 674 37.93 -64.36 -11.82
C ASP A 674 37.60 -64.97 -10.45
N THR A 675 36.38 -65.48 -10.25
CA THR A 675 35.96 -66.19 -9.02
C THR A 675 36.86 -67.40 -8.71
N LEU A 676 37.48 -68.01 -9.72
CA LEU A 676 38.44 -69.11 -9.57
C LEU A 676 39.72 -68.68 -8.86
N THR A 677 40.04 -67.38 -8.90
CA THR A 677 41.26 -66.80 -8.29
C THR A 677 40.96 -65.88 -7.11
N LEU A 678 39.78 -65.26 -7.07
CA LEU A 678 39.39 -64.28 -6.05
C LEU A 678 38.39 -64.83 -5.02
N GLY A 679 37.92 -66.06 -5.18
CA GLY A 679 36.94 -66.73 -4.32
C GLY A 679 35.51 -66.71 -4.88
N THR A 680 34.68 -67.67 -4.45
CA THR A 680 33.29 -67.85 -4.92
C THR A 680 32.47 -66.58 -4.74
N GLY A 681 31.80 -66.13 -5.81
CA GLY A 681 30.97 -64.92 -5.82
C GLY A 681 31.77 -63.60 -5.80
N ASN A 682 33.09 -63.66 -5.92
CA ASN A 682 33.97 -62.50 -5.87
C ASN A 682 34.60 -62.24 -7.25
N SER A 683 34.03 -61.31 -8.00
CA SER A 683 34.61 -60.79 -9.24
C SER A 683 34.02 -59.43 -9.60
N LEU A 684 34.55 -58.75 -10.63
CA LEU A 684 34.02 -57.47 -11.09
C LEU A 684 32.54 -57.56 -11.49
N TYR A 685 32.14 -58.67 -12.13
CA TYR A 685 30.73 -58.95 -12.44
C TYR A 685 29.86 -58.92 -11.17
N HIS A 686 30.24 -59.67 -10.14
CA HIS A 686 29.47 -59.75 -8.90
C HIS A 686 29.47 -58.40 -8.17
N LYS A 687 30.57 -57.65 -8.20
CA LYS A 687 30.64 -56.31 -7.62
C LYS A 687 29.66 -55.36 -8.30
N LEU A 688 29.64 -55.30 -9.63
CA LEU A 688 28.71 -54.45 -10.40
C LEU A 688 27.24 -54.85 -10.18
N LYS A 689 26.95 -56.16 -10.10
CA LYS A 689 25.62 -56.65 -9.70
C LYS A 689 25.23 -56.21 -8.29
N SER A 690 26.15 -56.28 -7.33
CA SER A 690 25.88 -55.92 -5.92
C SER A 690 25.55 -54.44 -5.71
N ILE A 691 26.07 -53.55 -6.55
CA ILE A 691 25.73 -52.12 -6.53
C ILE A 691 24.49 -51.78 -7.35
N GLY A 692 23.86 -52.79 -7.98
CA GLY A 692 22.57 -52.68 -8.64
C GLY A 692 22.61 -52.71 -10.16
N PHE A 693 23.75 -52.90 -10.83
CA PHE A 693 23.82 -52.95 -12.30
C PHE A 693 23.26 -54.28 -12.83
N THR A 694 21.94 -54.38 -13.00
CA THR A 694 21.27 -55.62 -13.40
C THR A 694 21.40 -55.90 -14.89
N LYS A 695 21.43 -54.87 -15.75
CA LYS A 695 21.58 -55.02 -17.21
C LYS A 695 22.96 -55.46 -17.69
N ILE A 696 23.95 -55.59 -16.80
CA ILE A 696 25.30 -56.05 -17.15
C ILE A 696 25.30 -57.43 -17.83
N ASP A 697 24.31 -58.29 -17.55
CA ASP A 697 24.15 -59.60 -18.20
C ASP A 697 23.95 -59.50 -19.72
N SER A 698 23.49 -58.36 -20.22
CA SER A 698 23.31 -58.10 -21.66
C SER A 698 24.64 -57.87 -22.39
N PHE A 699 25.73 -57.55 -21.67
CA PHE A 699 27.06 -57.30 -22.24
C PHE A 699 27.79 -58.60 -22.60
N THR A 700 27.24 -59.34 -23.56
CA THR A 700 27.76 -60.64 -24.03
C THR A 700 28.68 -60.53 -25.24
N ARG A 701 28.70 -59.35 -25.88
CA ARG A 701 29.54 -58.95 -27.01
C ARG A 701 29.86 -57.45 -26.87
N ASN A 702 30.61 -56.87 -27.80
CA ASN A 702 30.93 -55.44 -27.78
C ASN A 702 29.65 -54.60 -27.92
N LEU A 703 29.13 -54.10 -26.81
CA LEU A 703 27.96 -53.21 -26.76
C LEU A 703 28.29 -52.00 -25.89
N PRO A 704 28.03 -50.75 -26.32
CA PRO A 704 28.19 -49.60 -25.44
C PRO A 704 27.19 -49.70 -24.28
N PHE A 705 27.54 -49.17 -23.12
CA PHE A 705 26.65 -49.06 -21.99
C PHE A 705 26.93 -47.81 -21.15
N VAL A 706 25.88 -47.35 -20.47
CA VAL A 706 25.91 -46.30 -19.46
C VAL A 706 25.25 -46.85 -18.20
N TYR A 707 25.95 -46.74 -17.07
CA TYR A 707 25.40 -47.06 -15.76
C TYR A 707 25.67 -45.91 -14.79
N VAL A 708 24.62 -45.34 -14.20
CA VAL A 708 24.72 -44.26 -13.22
C VAL A 708 24.00 -44.68 -11.93
N PHE A 709 24.69 -44.54 -10.80
CA PHE A 709 24.15 -44.86 -9.48
C PHE A 709 24.66 -43.87 -8.43
N LYS A 710 24.01 -43.86 -7.26
CA LYS A 710 24.48 -43.12 -6.09
C LYS A 710 24.94 -44.13 -5.03
N LYS A 711 26.20 -44.05 -4.63
CA LYS A 711 26.86 -45.06 -3.79
C LYS A 711 26.12 -45.24 -2.46
N ASN A 712 25.64 -46.46 -2.20
CA ASN A 712 24.91 -46.85 -0.99
C ASN A 712 23.63 -46.03 -0.69
N ILE A 713 22.99 -45.42 -1.70
CA ILE A 713 21.70 -44.71 -1.56
C ILE A 713 20.61 -45.46 -2.35
N PRO A 714 19.81 -46.33 -1.70
CA PRO A 714 18.80 -47.16 -2.38
C PRO A 714 17.63 -46.37 -2.97
N THR A 715 17.36 -45.16 -2.46
CA THR A 715 16.30 -44.29 -2.95
C THR A 715 16.65 -43.59 -4.27
N PHE A 716 17.91 -43.62 -4.70
CA PHE A 716 18.32 -43.06 -5.97
C PHE A 716 17.92 -44.00 -7.12
N VAL A 717 17.18 -43.49 -8.09
CA VAL A 717 16.79 -44.25 -9.28
C VAL A 717 18.00 -44.40 -10.21
N THR A 718 18.61 -45.59 -10.22
CA THR A 718 19.79 -45.86 -11.08
C THR A 718 19.42 -45.83 -12.56
N ARG A 719 20.30 -45.27 -13.40
CA ARG A 719 20.19 -45.33 -14.87
C ARG A 719 21.05 -46.46 -15.40
N GLN A 720 20.50 -47.36 -16.22
CA GLN A 720 21.24 -48.48 -16.81
C GLN A 720 20.78 -48.72 -18.25
N VAL A 721 21.69 -48.53 -19.20
CA VAL A 721 21.44 -48.68 -20.63
C VAL A 721 22.58 -49.47 -21.24
N VAL A 722 22.26 -50.45 -22.07
CA VAL A 722 23.21 -51.25 -22.87
C VAL A 722 22.66 -51.21 -24.29
N GLY A 723 23.49 -50.83 -25.26
CA GLY A 723 23.11 -50.75 -26.66
C GLY A 723 22.70 -52.12 -27.22
N ALA A 724 21.86 -52.10 -28.26
CA ALA A 724 21.46 -53.30 -28.98
C ALA A 724 22.56 -53.80 -29.94
N ALA A 725 23.40 -52.89 -30.44
CA ALA A 725 24.49 -53.15 -31.38
C ALA A 725 25.80 -52.45 -31.01
N ASP A 726 26.89 -52.85 -31.65
CA ASP A 726 28.24 -52.31 -31.44
C ASP A 726 28.45 -50.94 -32.10
N ASN A 727 27.64 -50.58 -33.09
CA ASN A 727 27.68 -49.31 -33.81
C ASN A 727 26.74 -48.23 -33.23
N GLU A 728 26.09 -48.49 -32.11
CA GLU A 728 25.18 -47.55 -31.46
C GLU A 728 25.94 -46.48 -30.66
N GLN A 729 25.40 -45.27 -30.62
CA GLN A 729 25.82 -44.23 -29.69
C GLN A 729 24.75 -44.08 -28.62
N LEU A 730 25.15 -44.13 -27.36
CA LEU A 730 24.26 -43.88 -26.23
C LEU A 730 24.39 -42.43 -25.79
N GLU A 731 23.27 -41.74 -25.63
CA GLU A 731 23.17 -40.40 -25.06
C GLU A 731 22.13 -40.39 -23.95
N GLU A 732 22.60 -40.20 -22.72
CA GLU A 732 21.79 -40.30 -21.52
C GLU A 732 21.79 -38.97 -20.78
N THR A 733 20.60 -38.44 -20.47
CA THR A 733 20.42 -37.28 -19.58
C THR A 733 19.83 -37.76 -18.26
N ILE A 734 20.57 -37.57 -17.16
CA ILE A 734 20.21 -38.02 -15.82
C ILE A 734 20.01 -36.79 -14.93
N SER A 735 18.85 -36.67 -14.29
CA SER A 735 18.60 -35.63 -13.28
C SER A 735 19.31 -35.98 -11.97
N VAL A 736 20.16 -35.08 -11.50
CA VAL A 736 20.91 -35.15 -10.24
C VAL A 736 20.72 -33.84 -9.47
N SER A 737 20.73 -33.86 -8.14
CA SER A 737 20.54 -32.62 -7.35
C SER A 737 21.86 -32.09 -6.81
N SER A 738 22.01 -30.77 -6.82
CA SER A 738 23.05 -30.03 -6.09
C SER A 738 22.40 -29.16 -5.00
N LYS A 739 23.18 -28.65 -4.06
CA LYS A 739 22.70 -27.68 -3.05
C LYS A 739 23.25 -26.29 -3.32
N PHE A 740 22.44 -25.27 -3.04
CA PHE A 740 22.97 -23.91 -2.93
C PHE A 740 24.02 -23.84 -1.81
N LYS A 741 24.96 -22.92 -1.97
CA LYS A 741 26.07 -22.70 -1.04
C LYS A 741 26.00 -21.36 -0.34
N LEU A 742 24.97 -20.57 -0.63
CA LEU A 742 24.86 -19.15 -0.29
C LEU A 742 23.42 -18.83 0.08
N GLY A 743 23.22 -17.97 1.08
CA GLY A 743 21.88 -17.45 1.41
C GLY A 743 21.91 -16.37 2.46
N THR A 744 20.83 -15.59 2.55
CA THR A 744 20.75 -14.46 3.48
C THR A 744 19.54 -14.54 4.39
N ILE A 745 19.73 -14.14 5.65
CA ILE A 745 18.69 -14.03 6.68
C ILE A 745 18.66 -12.59 7.16
N GLU A 746 17.50 -11.92 7.08
CA GLU A 746 17.34 -10.51 7.48
C GLU A 746 16.39 -10.37 8.67
N SER A 747 16.80 -9.63 9.70
CA SER A 747 15.97 -9.39 10.89
C SER A 747 14.80 -8.44 10.60
N PRO A 748 13.77 -8.40 11.49
CA PRO A 748 12.93 -7.23 11.64
C PRO A 748 13.74 -5.97 11.98
N VAL A 749 13.09 -4.81 11.93
CA VAL A 749 13.67 -3.56 12.38
C VAL A 749 13.65 -3.51 13.92
N PHE A 750 14.78 -3.18 14.53
CA PHE A 750 14.93 -2.96 15.97
C PHE A 750 15.01 -1.47 16.26
N GLY A 751 14.42 -1.05 17.38
CA GLY A 751 14.33 0.35 17.79
C GLY A 751 12.89 0.91 17.76
N PRO A 752 12.73 2.20 18.07
CA PRO A 752 13.79 3.18 18.20
C PRO A 752 14.64 3.02 19.46
N ALA A 753 15.88 3.51 19.45
CA ALA A 753 16.79 3.50 20.59
C ALA A 753 17.31 4.91 20.90
N LYS A 754 17.63 5.19 22.17
CA LYS A 754 18.31 6.43 22.57
C LYS A 754 19.81 6.36 22.31
N LYS A 755 20.37 5.15 22.39
CA LYS A 755 21.79 4.87 22.16
C LYS A 755 21.98 3.40 21.77
N TRP A 756 22.85 3.16 20.79
CA TRP A 756 23.30 1.82 20.43
C TRP A 756 24.59 1.47 21.18
N SER A 757 24.71 0.23 21.66
CA SER A 757 25.86 -0.20 22.47
C SER A 757 26.66 -1.31 21.80
N ALA A 758 26.04 -2.47 21.51
CA ALA A 758 26.76 -3.61 20.97
C ALA A 758 25.85 -4.58 20.20
N LEU A 759 26.44 -5.32 19.27
CA LEU A 759 25.89 -6.49 18.61
C LEU A 759 26.54 -7.74 19.21
N HIS A 760 25.72 -8.70 19.60
CA HIS A 760 26.12 -10.04 20.03
C HIS A 760 25.40 -11.06 19.16
N TRP A 761 26.11 -12.02 18.58
CA TRP A 761 25.49 -13.10 17.83
C TRP A 761 26.25 -14.40 18.00
N GLN A 762 25.53 -15.51 17.89
CA GLN A 762 26.11 -16.85 17.97
C GLN A 762 25.37 -17.78 17.02
N GLY A 763 26.14 -18.67 16.38
CA GLY A 763 25.59 -19.80 15.66
C GLY A 763 26.52 -21.01 15.72
N THR A 764 26.06 -22.12 15.20
CA THR A 764 26.80 -23.40 15.18
C THR A 764 26.88 -23.94 13.76
N GLN A 765 28.06 -24.42 13.36
CA GLN A 765 28.24 -25.18 12.13
C GLN A 765 27.78 -26.62 12.36
N LEU A 766 27.36 -27.33 11.32
CA LEU A 766 26.92 -28.73 11.44
C LEU A 766 28.09 -29.72 11.34
N GLU A 767 29.23 -29.26 10.80
CA GLU A 767 30.39 -30.06 10.43
C GLU A 767 31.61 -29.78 11.30
N ALA A 768 32.57 -30.70 11.26
CA ALA A 768 33.85 -30.55 11.94
C ALA A 768 34.88 -29.85 11.04
N GLY A 769 35.38 -28.70 11.49
CA GLY A 769 36.34 -27.86 10.75
C GLY A 769 35.67 -26.62 10.17
N ASN A 770 36.22 -25.43 10.43
CA ASN A 770 35.56 -24.16 10.10
C ASN A 770 35.49 -23.90 8.59
N THR A 771 34.50 -24.46 7.89
CA THR A 771 34.28 -24.26 6.45
C THR A 771 33.25 -23.17 6.13
N ASP A 772 32.29 -22.92 7.01
CA ASP A 772 31.29 -21.88 6.78
C ASP A 772 31.89 -20.49 6.94
N THR A 773 31.54 -19.59 6.01
CA THR A 773 31.76 -18.16 6.12
C THR A 773 30.44 -17.47 6.49
N VAL A 774 30.46 -16.77 7.62
CA VAL A 774 29.32 -15.97 8.10
C VAL A 774 29.74 -14.51 8.25
N LYS A 775 28.88 -13.61 7.77
CA LYS A 775 29.04 -12.16 7.96
C LYS A 775 27.71 -11.54 8.38
N ILE A 776 27.72 -10.62 9.36
CA ILE A 776 26.53 -9.86 9.75
C ILE A 776 26.68 -8.43 9.26
N GLN A 777 25.82 -8.01 8.33
CA GLN A 777 25.69 -6.63 7.91
C GLN A 777 24.72 -5.89 8.85
N VAL A 778 25.11 -4.71 9.29
CA VAL A 778 24.31 -3.83 10.17
C VAL A 778 23.88 -2.61 9.37
N PHE A 779 22.56 -2.46 9.21
CA PHE A 779 21.95 -1.33 8.52
C PHE A 779 21.35 -0.36 9.53
N GLY A 780 21.66 0.93 9.40
CA GLY A 780 20.97 2.00 10.10
C GLY A 780 19.79 2.49 9.29
N ILE A 781 18.68 2.81 9.95
CA ILE A 781 17.47 3.31 9.31
C ILE A 781 17.10 4.65 9.95
N ASN A 782 16.97 5.68 9.12
CA ASN A 782 16.59 7.02 9.59
C ASN A 782 15.07 7.16 9.77
N ASN A 783 14.62 8.31 10.30
CA ASN A 783 13.19 8.59 10.50
C ASN A 783 12.35 8.63 9.20
N ALA A 784 12.99 8.75 8.03
CA ALA A 784 12.32 8.66 6.73
C ALA A 784 12.24 7.21 6.19
N GLY A 785 12.74 6.21 6.94
CA GLY A 785 12.74 4.81 6.54
C GLY A 785 13.87 4.42 5.58
N MET A 786 14.81 5.33 5.27
CA MET A 786 15.93 5.06 4.37
C MET A 786 16.98 4.19 5.07
N GLN A 787 17.34 3.06 4.44
CA GLN A 787 18.32 2.12 4.97
C GLN A 787 19.72 2.42 4.44
N THR A 788 20.71 2.45 5.33
CA THR A 788 22.13 2.65 5.00
C THR A 788 22.96 1.53 5.61
N LEU A 789 23.81 0.86 4.83
CA LEU A 789 24.77 -0.11 5.36
C LEU A 789 25.84 0.62 6.17
N LEU A 790 25.92 0.35 7.48
CA LEU A 790 26.86 1.03 8.38
C LEU A 790 28.13 0.22 8.63
N THR A 791 28.01 -1.10 8.75
CA THR A 791 29.19 -1.99 8.93
C THR A 791 28.89 -3.43 8.52
N THR A 792 29.95 -4.21 8.29
CA THR A 792 29.90 -5.67 8.10
C THR A 792 30.80 -6.32 9.14
N VAL A 793 30.22 -7.14 10.01
CA VAL A 793 30.87 -7.81 11.13
C VAL A 793 31.25 -9.24 10.74
N SER A 794 32.53 -9.56 10.81
CA SER A 794 33.10 -10.91 10.65
C SER A 794 34.58 -10.90 11.06
N PRO A 795 35.12 -11.93 11.75
CA PRO A 795 34.45 -13.09 12.35
C PRO A 795 33.94 -12.83 13.78
N ALA A 796 34.02 -11.59 14.27
CA ALA A 796 33.67 -11.25 15.65
C ALA A 796 32.19 -11.54 15.96
N THR A 797 31.94 -12.25 17.06
CA THR A 797 30.60 -12.51 17.62
C THR A 797 30.08 -11.35 18.45
N ASP A 798 30.99 -10.52 18.94
CA ASP A 798 30.73 -9.37 19.79
C ASP A 798 31.33 -8.13 19.13
N THR A 799 30.54 -7.08 18.93
CA THR A 799 30.99 -5.87 18.23
C THR A 799 30.32 -4.63 18.80
N SER A 800 31.10 -3.60 19.10
CA SER A 800 30.56 -2.31 19.55
C SER A 800 29.75 -1.64 18.44
N LEU A 801 28.56 -1.15 18.77
CA LEU A 801 27.72 -0.33 17.90
C LEU A 801 27.65 1.13 18.37
N ALA A 802 28.47 1.52 19.36
CA ALA A 802 28.47 2.87 19.93
C ALA A 802 28.82 3.99 18.94
N PHE A 803 29.33 3.63 17.75
CA PHE A 803 29.60 4.57 16.65
C PHE A 803 28.32 4.98 15.89
N ILE A 804 27.21 4.26 16.06
CA ILE A 804 25.95 4.57 15.39
C ILE A 804 25.25 5.70 16.15
N ASP A 805 25.11 6.85 15.51
CA ASP A 805 24.35 7.97 16.05
C ASP A 805 22.84 7.66 15.98
N ALA A 806 22.24 7.41 17.15
CA ALA A 806 20.82 7.12 17.27
C ALA A 806 19.90 8.32 16.94
N GLY A 807 20.43 9.55 16.93
CA GLY A 807 19.70 10.73 16.45
C GLY A 807 19.52 10.75 14.94
N ILE A 808 20.44 10.12 14.20
CA ILE A 808 20.36 9.96 12.74
C ILE A 808 19.70 8.63 12.37
N TYR A 809 20.12 7.55 13.03
CA TYR A 809 19.67 6.18 12.81
C TYR A 809 19.04 5.61 14.09
N PRO A 810 17.82 6.05 14.44
CA PRO A 810 17.15 5.56 15.65
C PRO A 810 16.79 4.08 15.56
N PHE A 811 16.84 3.48 14.37
CA PHE A 811 16.52 2.09 14.11
C PHE A 811 17.69 1.34 13.45
N VAL A 812 17.79 0.04 13.71
CA VAL A 812 18.79 -0.86 13.11
C VAL A 812 18.14 -2.14 12.58
N LYS A 813 18.68 -2.65 11.47
CA LYS A 813 18.32 -3.96 10.90
C LYS A 813 19.58 -4.79 10.63
N LEU A 814 19.50 -6.10 10.84
CA LEU A 814 20.61 -7.04 10.63
C LEU A 814 20.38 -7.88 9.38
N LYS A 815 21.45 -8.21 8.66
CA LYS A 815 21.46 -9.16 7.55
C LYS A 815 22.63 -10.11 7.67
N MET A 816 22.34 -11.38 7.92
CA MET A 816 23.33 -12.46 7.96
C MET A 816 23.55 -13.04 6.56
N LEU A 817 24.79 -13.03 6.11
CA LEU A 817 25.26 -13.69 4.90
C LEU A 817 25.85 -15.04 5.29
N ASN A 818 25.26 -16.11 4.77
CA ASN A 818 25.72 -17.48 4.97
C ASN A 818 26.38 -17.98 3.68
N LYS A 819 27.54 -18.62 3.82
CA LYS A 819 28.24 -19.29 2.74
C LYS A 819 28.94 -20.56 3.24
N ASP A 820 28.79 -21.67 2.53
CA ASP A 820 29.62 -22.86 2.75
C ASP A 820 29.88 -23.56 1.40
N ASP A 821 31.14 -23.60 0.99
CA ASP A 821 31.54 -24.17 -0.29
C ASP A 821 31.75 -25.69 -0.23
N SER A 822 31.88 -26.28 0.98
CA SER A 822 32.31 -27.67 1.18
C SER A 822 31.15 -28.60 1.44
N TYR A 823 30.27 -28.26 2.39
CA TYR A 823 29.18 -29.13 2.85
C TYR A 823 27.78 -28.64 2.42
N ALA A 824 27.71 -27.43 1.90
CA ALA A 824 26.47 -26.73 1.55
C ALA A 824 25.45 -26.78 2.71
N THR A 825 25.92 -26.43 3.90
CA THR A 825 25.08 -26.22 5.06
C THR A 825 25.20 -24.78 5.55
N PRO A 826 24.08 -24.12 5.88
CA PRO A 826 24.14 -22.79 6.45
C PRO A 826 24.49 -22.87 7.94
N ASN A 827 25.11 -21.80 8.44
CA ASN A 827 25.37 -21.67 9.85
C ASN A 827 24.05 -21.59 10.62
N GLN A 828 23.94 -22.39 11.68
CA GLN A 828 22.72 -22.47 12.48
C GLN A 828 22.69 -21.32 13.48
N LEU A 829 22.05 -20.20 13.10
CA LEU A 829 21.91 -19.02 13.95
C LEU A 829 21.14 -19.37 15.22
N LYS A 830 21.86 -19.35 16.36
CA LYS A 830 21.26 -19.58 17.67
C LYS A 830 20.58 -18.30 18.15
N TYR A 831 21.31 -17.18 18.13
CA TYR A 831 20.75 -15.87 18.42
C TYR A 831 21.53 -14.74 17.77
N TRP A 832 20.85 -13.62 17.59
CA TRP A 832 21.49 -12.31 17.54
C TRP A 832 20.80 -11.36 18.51
N ARG A 833 21.53 -10.37 18.97
CA ARG A 833 21.12 -9.44 20.00
C ARG A 833 21.78 -8.10 19.80
N ILE A 834 21.01 -7.04 19.96
CA ILE A 834 21.51 -5.67 19.93
C ILE A 834 21.29 -5.08 21.31
N ASN A 835 22.35 -4.69 22.00
CA ASN A 835 22.25 -3.89 23.21
C ASN A 835 22.06 -2.42 22.88
N ALA A 836 21.08 -1.82 23.54
CA ALA A 836 20.65 -0.45 23.32
C ALA A 836 19.96 0.12 24.55
N ASP A 837 20.02 1.44 24.71
CA ASP A 837 19.22 2.15 25.70
C ASP A 837 17.82 2.39 25.11
N TYR A 838 16.78 1.94 25.83
CA TYR A 838 15.42 2.19 25.40
C TYR A 838 15.08 3.69 25.44
N VAL A 839 14.14 4.07 24.58
CA VAL A 839 13.46 5.37 24.66
C VAL A 839 12.34 5.31 25.71
N PRO A 840 11.87 6.44 26.27
CA PRO A 840 10.73 6.44 27.17
C PRO A 840 9.45 5.95 26.46
N GLU A 841 8.45 5.53 27.24
CA GLU A 841 7.15 5.11 26.72
C GLU A 841 6.04 5.56 27.66
N GLY A 842 5.05 6.23 27.11
CA GLY A 842 3.90 6.74 27.84
C GLY A 842 2.58 6.16 27.34
N VAL A 843 1.50 6.40 28.05
CA VAL A 843 0.17 5.96 27.64
C VAL A 843 -0.90 6.90 28.18
N VAL A 844 -1.89 7.20 27.35
CA VAL A 844 -3.10 7.89 27.78
C VAL A 844 -3.89 7.00 28.74
N ALA A 845 -4.18 7.52 29.93
CA ALA A 845 -4.70 6.74 31.06
C ALA A 845 -6.00 7.32 31.66
N PRO A 846 -7.15 7.24 30.94
CA PRO A 846 -8.44 7.70 31.45
C PRO A 846 -8.89 6.97 32.72
N ASN A 847 -8.42 5.74 32.91
CA ASN A 847 -8.59 4.95 34.14
C ASN A 847 -7.96 5.60 35.38
N ILE A 848 -7.02 6.53 35.23
CA ILE A 848 -6.47 7.34 36.31
C ILE A 848 -7.26 8.65 36.44
N LEU A 849 -7.42 9.39 35.34
CA LEU A 849 -8.24 10.60 35.30
C LEU A 849 -8.69 10.91 33.88
N PHE A 850 -10.00 11.02 33.69
CA PHE A 850 -10.61 11.68 32.54
C PHE A 850 -11.87 12.43 32.99
N ALA A 851 -11.99 13.70 32.62
CA ALA A 851 -13.19 14.49 32.87
C ALA A 851 -13.42 15.48 31.73
N MET A 852 -14.57 15.37 31.08
CA MET A 852 -15.03 16.31 30.05
C MET A 852 -16.53 16.11 29.86
N ARG A 853 -17.31 17.20 29.82
CA ARG A 853 -18.74 17.13 29.46
C ARG A 853 -18.88 16.90 27.95
N ASP A 854 -19.90 16.14 27.58
CA ASP A 854 -20.27 15.87 26.21
C ASP A 854 -21.16 16.96 25.61
N SER A 855 -21.92 17.69 26.42
CA SER A 855 -22.80 18.78 25.98
C SER A 855 -22.78 19.99 26.93
N VAL A 856 -22.73 21.18 26.35
CA VAL A 856 -22.83 22.48 27.04
C VAL A 856 -23.60 23.49 26.20
N ASP A 857 -24.09 24.58 26.81
CA ASP A 857 -24.68 25.70 26.08
C ASP A 857 -23.56 26.57 25.44
N GLN A 858 -23.85 27.23 24.32
CA GLN A 858 -22.87 28.10 23.66
C GLN A 858 -22.39 29.21 24.60
N GLY A 859 -21.06 29.32 24.74
CA GLY A 859 -20.42 30.24 25.67
C GLY A 859 -20.12 29.66 27.05
N GLU A 860 -20.75 28.55 27.44
CA GLU A 860 -20.37 27.80 28.64
C GLU A 860 -19.03 27.09 28.41
N LYS A 861 -18.07 27.30 29.32
CA LYS A 861 -16.73 26.69 29.19
C LYS A 861 -16.76 25.21 29.59
N ILE A 862 -16.08 24.36 28.82
CA ILE A 862 -15.88 22.95 29.17
C ILE A 862 -14.58 22.80 29.95
N ALA A 863 -14.64 22.28 31.17
CA ALA A 863 -13.47 21.82 31.90
C ALA A 863 -13.04 20.44 31.36
N PHE A 864 -11.79 20.35 30.89
CA PHE A 864 -11.16 19.13 30.41
C PHE A 864 -10.03 18.70 31.37
N SER A 865 -9.94 17.41 31.65
CA SER A 865 -8.81 16.79 32.36
C SER A 865 -8.49 15.40 31.80
N LEU A 866 -7.20 15.09 31.63
CA LEU A 866 -6.70 13.79 31.15
C LEU A 866 -5.38 13.42 31.83
N ALA A 867 -5.24 12.17 32.26
CA ALA A 867 -3.97 11.61 32.73
C ALA A 867 -3.17 10.95 31.59
N PHE A 868 -1.86 11.13 31.62
CA PHE A 868 -0.88 10.44 30.79
C PHE A 868 0.23 9.87 31.69
N LYS A 869 0.49 8.57 31.60
CA LYS A 869 1.39 7.86 32.51
C LYS A 869 2.65 7.39 31.78
N ASN A 870 3.83 7.58 32.38
CA ASN A 870 5.05 6.93 31.93
C ASN A 870 5.09 5.48 32.45
N ILE A 871 5.06 4.52 31.53
CA ILE A 871 5.00 3.07 31.84
C ILE A 871 6.35 2.38 31.64
N SER A 872 7.32 3.09 31.07
CA SER A 872 8.69 2.59 30.90
C SER A 872 9.55 2.80 32.14
N THR A 873 10.76 2.24 32.10
CA THR A 873 11.82 2.51 33.08
C THR A 873 12.63 3.77 32.79
N VAL A 874 12.36 4.46 31.66
CA VAL A 874 13.13 5.61 31.17
C VAL A 874 12.29 6.88 31.33
N ALA A 875 12.91 7.98 31.77
CA ALA A 875 12.21 9.25 31.93
C ALA A 875 12.01 9.97 30.58
N PHE A 876 10.85 10.59 30.41
CA PHE A 876 10.68 11.66 29.43
C PHE A 876 11.31 12.95 29.93
N ASP A 877 11.79 13.78 29.00
CA ASP A 877 12.08 15.18 29.26
C ASP A 877 10.76 15.98 29.38
N SER A 878 10.79 17.30 29.22
CA SER A 878 9.58 18.13 29.30
C SER A 878 8.55 17.76 28.23
N MET A 879 7.33 17.40 28.63
CA MET A 879 6.31 16.86 27.71
C MET A 879 5.60 17.93 26.89
N ALA A 880 5.58 17.78 25.57
CA ALA A 880 4.72 18.57 24.70
C ALA A 880 3.29 18.00 24.65
N VAL A 881 2.29 18.89 24.51
CA VAL A 881 0.87 18.54 24.37
C VAL A 881 0.25 19.46 23.32
N LYS A 882 -0.61 18.93 22.46
CA LYS A 882 -1.30 19.68 21.40
C LYS A 882 -2.75 19.27 21.33
N PHE A 883 -3.65 20.25 21.29
CA PHE A 883 -5.07 20.01 21.05
C PHE A 883 -5.45 20.53 19.67
N ILE A 884 -6.31 19.80 18.97
CA ILE A 884 -6.98 20.26 17.75
C ILE A 884 -8.48 20.10 17.99
N ILE A 885 -9.23 21.19 17.85
CA ILE A 885 -10.70 21.15 17.84
C ILE A 885 -11.14 21.26 16.39
N THR A 886 -11.73 20.21 15.85
CA THR A 886 -12.38 20.24 14.54
C THR A 886 -13.83 20.64 14.73
N ASP A 887 -14.23 21.75 14.12
CA ASP A 887 -15.58 22.30 14.27
C ASP A 887 -16.62 21.63 13.36
N ARG A 888 -17.89 22.06 13.46
CA ARG A 888 -19.01 21.55 12.64
C ARG A 888 -18.80 21.63 11.12
N ASN A 889 -17.90 22.51 10.66
CA ASN A 889 -17.57 22.71 9.25
C ASN A 889 -16.31 21.93 8.84
N ASN A 890 -15.84 21.00 9.69
CA ASN A 890 -14.58 20.27 9.54
C ASN A 890 -13.33 21.17 9.49
N THR A 891 -13.39 22.37 10.08
CA THR A 891 -12.22 23.27 10.14
C THR A 891 -11.43 22.99 11.42
N PRO A 892 -10.12 22.68 11.35
CA PRO A 892 -9.30 22.39 12.52
C PRO A 892 -8.77 23.66 13.18
N HIS A 893 -8.94 23.78 14.49
CA HIS A 893 -8.45 24.87 15.33
C HIS A 893 -7.40 24.34 16.30
N THR A 894 -6.13 24.72 16.10
CA THR A 894 -5.02 24.25 16.93
C THR A 894 -4.84 25.09 18.18
N ILE A 895 -4.72 24.46 19.34
CA ILE A 895 -4.43 25.09 20.62
C ILE A 895 -3.00 24.70 21.03
N THR A 896 -2.18 25.72 21.29
CA THR A 896 -0.77 25.54 21.66
C THR A 896 -0.61 25.55 23.18
N PHE A 897 0.22 24.66 23.71
CA PHE A 897 0.54 24.57 25.13
C PHE A 897 2.02 24.83 25.39
N PRO A 898 2.40 25.42 26.54
CA PRO A 898 3.78 25.34 27.01
C PRO A 898 4.14 23.88 27.34
N LYS A 899 5.42 23.51 27.18
CA LYS A 899 5.91 22.20 27.61
C LYS A 899 5.62 21.98 29.09
N ARG A 900 5.25 20.75 29.45
CA ARG A 900 4.91 20.32 30.81
C ARG A 900 6.15 19.76 31.51
N LYS A 901 5.98 19.35 32.78
CA LYS A 901 7.06 18.78 33.60
C LYS A 901 7.71 17.57 32.90
N THR A 902 8.98 17.34 33.24
CA THR A 902 9.66 16.05 33.06
C THR A 902 8.81 14.95 33.67
N LEU A 903 8.67 13.82 32.97
CA LEU A 903 7.85 12.69 33.41
C LEU A 903 8.73 11.47 33.67
N VAL A 904 9.14 11.29 34.92
CA VAL A 904 9.99 10.17 35.36
C VAL A 904 9.24 8.84 35.33
N SER A 905 9.97 7.72 35.39
CA SER A 905 9.38 6.37 35.36
C SER A 905 8.28 6.19 36.41
N GLY A 906 7.10 5.74 35.97
CA GLY A 906 5.94 5.50 36.81
C GLY A 906 5.12 6.74 37.22
N ASP A 907 5.59 7.96 36.93
CA ASP A 907 4.87 9.21 37.21
C ASP A 907 3.72 9.45 36.22
N THR A 908 2.76 10.29 36.61
CA THR A 908 1.60 10.68 35.82
C THR A 908 1.59 12.20 35.58
N LEU A 909 1.39 12.59 34.32
CA LEU A 909 1.10 13.96 33.90
C LEU A 909 -0.42 14.17 33.87
N ILE A 910 -0.90 15.19 34.57
CA ILE A 910 -2.30 15.63 34.51
C ILE A 910 -2.41 16.84 33.58
N ILE A 911 -3.16 16.69 32.50
CA ILE A 911 -3.41 17.71 31.49
C ILE A 911 -4.77 18.32 31.76
N THR A 912 -4.82 19.61 32.10
CA THR A 912 -6.07 20.35 32.31
C THR A 912 -6.20 21.49 31.32
N TYR A 913 -7.41 21.72 30.81
CA TYR A 913 -7.70 22.85 29.93
C TYR A 913 -9.17 23.29 30.05
N SER A 914 -9.47 24.57 29.81
CA SER A 914 -10.83 25.10 29.78
C SER A 914 -11.15 25.54 28.36
N ILE A 915 -12.00 24.79 27.67
CA ILE A 915 -12.39 25.05 26.28
C ILE A 915 -13.46 26.14 26.26
N ASP A 916 -13.18 27.25 25.59
CA ASP A 916 -14.18 28.30 25.30
C ASP A 916 -15.02 27.87 24.11
N THR A 917 -16.33 27.72 24.30
CA THR A 917 -17.26 27.17 23.30
C THR A 917 -17.94 28.22 22.43
N LYS A 918 -17.67 29.52 22.65
CA LYS A 918 -18.32 30.61 21.91
C LYS A 918 -18.29 30.43 20.40
N SER A 919 -17.14 30.00 19.87
CA SER A 919 -16.88 29.86 18.44
C SER A 919 -17.11 28.45 17.89
N TYR A 920 -17.61 27.52 18.70
CA TYR A 920 -17.74 26.10 18.34
C TYR A 920 -19.19 25.59 18.42
N PRO A 921 -20.21 26.26 17.83
CA PRO A 921 -21.58 25.77 17.87
C PRO A 921 -21.74 24.43 17.13
N GLY A 922 -22.66 23.59 17.59
CA GLY A 922 -22.97 22.30 16.96
C GLY A 922 -22.02 21.16 17.37
N ASN A 923 -21.77 20.23 16.45
CA ASN A 923 -20.91 19.07 16.69
C ASN A 923 -19.44 19.43 16.51
N ASN A 924 -18.61 19.08 17.48
CA ASN A 924 -17.16 19.29 17.41
C ASN A 924 -16.42 18.05 17.89
N THR A 925 -15.18 17.89 17.43
CA THR A 925 -14.28 16.82 17.84
C THR A 925 -13.01 17.40 18.43
N LEU A 926 -12.71 17.04 19.67
CA LEU A 926 -11.42 17.31 20.30
C LEU A 926 -10.46 16.15 20.00
N TYR A 927 -9.30 16.47 19.42
CA TYR A 927 -8.16 15.58 19.31
C TYR A 927 -7.04 16.06 20.22
N VAL A 928 -6.63 15.20 21.15
CA VAL A 928 -5.54 15.46 22.10
C VAL A 928 -4.36 14.57 21.74
N MET A 929 -3.18 15.18 21.60
CA MET A 929 -1.91 14.48 21.42
C MET A 929 -0.98 14.83 22.57
N VAL A 930 -0.42 13.82 23.20
CA VAL A 930 0.72 13.93 24.11
C VAL A 930 1.96 13.50 23.33
N ASN A 931 3.06 14.22 23.48
CA ASN A 931 4.24 14.08 22.60
C ASN A 931 3.89 14.23 21.09
N PRO A 932 3.22 15.33 20.68
CA PRO A 932 2.88 15.58 19.29
C PRO A 932 4.14 15.67 18.41
N ASP A 933 3.98 15.32 17.13
CA ASP A 933 5.02 15.48 16.11
C ASP A 933 6.33 14.71 16.44
N ASN A 934 6.25 13.70 17.32
CA ASN A 934 7.39 12.91 17.83
C ASN A 934 8.48 13.81 18.44
N ASP A 935 8.09 14.85 19.21
CA ASP A 935 9.00 15.79 19.91
C ASP A 935 10.07 15.06 20.74
N GLN A 936 9.74 13.88 21.28
CA GLN A 936 10.66 12.94 21.86
C GLN A 936 10.44 11.53 21.28
N PRO A 937 11.49 10.72 21.05
CA PRO A 937 11.32 9.34 20.61
C PRO A 937 10.57 8.50 21.66
N GLU A 938 9.61 7.68 21.21
CA GLU A 938 8.92 6.64 21.99
C GLU A 938 8.93 5.31 21.21
N GLN A 939 8.74 4.17 21.88
CA GLN A 939 8.65 2.90 21.16
C GLN A 939 7.38 2.85 20.32
N TYR A 940 6.28 3.37 20.88
CA TYR A 940 4.99 3.44 20.25
C TYR A 940 4.37 4.83 20.44
N LEU A 941 3.64 5.30 19.42
CA LEU A 941 2.91 6.57 19.47
C LEU A 941 1.39 6.38 19.41
N TYR A 942 0.93 5.16 19.09
CA TYR A 942 -0.50 4.85 18.91
C TYR A 942 -1.32 4.94 20.23
N ASN A 943 -0.63 5.09 21.35
CA ASN A 943 -1.13 5.12 22.71
C ASN A 943 -1.07 6.52 23.34
N ASN A 944 -0.72 7.54 22.54
CA ASN A 944 -0.43 8.90 23.02
C ASN A 944 -1.50 9.93 22.68
N PHE A 945 -2.66 9.47 22.21
CA PHE A 945 -3.71 10.36 21.79
C PHE A 945 -5.10 9.97 22.28
N LEU A 946 -6.03 10.90 22.14
CA LEU A 946 -7.43 10.76 22.52
C LEU A 946 -8.31 11.54 21.53
N TYR A 947 -9.41 10.94 21.09
CA TYR A 947 -10.48 11.65 20.41
C TYR A 947 -11.72 11.73 21.30
N LYS A 948 -12.37 12.89 21.37
CA LYS A 948 -13.63 13.06 22.08
C LYS A 948 -14.55 14.06 21.38
N ASN A 949 -15.73 13.60 21.00
CA ASN A 949 -16.79 14.48 20.50
C ASN A 949 -17.48 15.20 21.65
N PHE A 950 -17.85 16.46 21.39
CA PHE A 950 -18.71 17.27 22.24
C PHE A 950 -19.65 18.13 21.40
N PHE A 951 -20.82 18.40 21.96
CA PHE A 951 -21.87 19.19 21.34
C PHE A 951 -22.02 20.52 22.07
N VAL A 952 -22.09 21.61 21.31
CA VAL A 952 -22.39 22.93 21.83
C VAL A 952 -23.78 23.31 21.34
N LYS A 953 -24.72 23.43 22.27
CA LYS A 953 -26.07 23.84 21.95
C LYS A 953 -26.05 25.31 21.56
N GLU A 954 -26.22 25.54 20.27
CA GLU A 954 -26.27 26.86 19.66
C GLU A 954 -27.45 27.66 20.23
N ASP A 955 -27.19 28.94 20.49
CA ASP A 955 -28.23 29.89 20.80
C ASP A 955 -28.99 30.23 19.51
N LYS A 956 -30.32 30.08 19.55
CA LYS A 956 -31.22 30.28 18.41
C LYS A 956 -32.42 31.15 18.75
N PHE A 957 -32.51 31.63 19.98
CA PHE A 957 -33.62 32.48 20.37
C PHE A 957 -33.29 33.92 20.02
N ASN A 958 -34.31 34.67 19.63
CA ASN A 958 -34.13 36.07 19.29
C ASN A 958 -34.13 36.90 20.57
N PRO A 959 -33.19 37.84 20.75
CA PRO A 959 -33.25 38.77 21.86
C PRO A 959 -34.48 39.68 21.74
N LEU A 960 -35.03 40.08 22.88
CA LEU A 960 -36.16 40.99 22.97
C LEU A 960 -35.67 42.44 22.99
N LEU A 961 -36.09 43.23 22.00
CA LEU A 961 -35.84 44.67 21.94
C LEU A 961 -37.05 45.45 22.47
N ASP A 962 -36.80 46.37 23.39
CA ASP A 962 -37.80 47.22 24.01
C ASP A 962 -37.36 48.70 23.92
N VAL A 963 -38.23 49.57 23.42
CA VAL A 963 -37.91 50.98 23.16
C VAL A 963 -38.98 51.88 23.76
N THR A 964 -38.55 52.83 24.60
CA THR A 964 -39.42 53.82 25.23
C THR A 964 -38.89 55.23 25.01
N PHE A 965 -39.79 56.19 24.91
CA PHE A 965 -39.53 57.62 24.88
C PHE A 965 -40.07 58.21 26.17
N ASP A 966 -39.22 58.85 26.97
CA ASP A 966 -39.58 59.45 28.26
C ASP A 966 -40.32 58.48 29.21
N GLY A 967 -40.06 57.18 29.07
CA GLY A 967 -40.68 56.11 29.86
C GLY A 967 -41.98 55.53 29.30
N VAL A 968 -42.44 55.94 28.11
CA VAL A 968 -43.65 55.41 27.46
C VAL A 968 -43.36 54.83 26.07
N HIS A 969 -44.18 53.89 25.60
CA HIS A 969 -44.18 53.44 24.21
C HIS A 969 -45.04 54.37 23.36
N ILE A 970 -44.54 54.72 22.17
CA ILE A 970 -45.23 55.62 21.24
C ILE A 970 -45.72 54.85 20.01
N LEU A 971 -46.74 55.37 19.34
CA LEU A 971 -47.24 54.90 18.04
C LEU A 971 -46.71 55.78 16.90
N ASN A 972 -46.83 55.30 15.66
CA ASN A 972 -46.42 56.07 14.49
C ASN A 972 -47.16 57.43 14.42
N ARG A 973 -46.37 58.49 14.26
CA ARG A 973 -46.76 59.91 14.23
C ARG A 973 -47.25 60.48 15.56
N ASP A 974 -46.94 59.82 16.68
CA ASP A 974 -47.09 60.47 17.98
C ASP A 974 -46.14 61.67 18.08
N ILE A 975 -46.59 62.70 18.78
CA ILE A 975 -45.79 63.90 19.05
C ILE A 975 -44.86 63.61 20.22
N VAL A 976 -43.57 63.87 20.02
CA VAL A 976 -42.50 63.63 20.99
C VAL A 976 -41.78 64.94 21.28
N ALA A 977 -41.25 65.09 22.51
CA ALA A 977 -40.45 66.25 22.88
C ALA A 977 -39.22 66.39 21.97
N SER A 978 -38.74 67.62 21.73
CA SER A 978 -37.52 67.83 20.94
C SER A 978 -36.22 67.44 21.67
N LYS A 979 -36.29 67.14 22.97
CA LYS A 979 -35.20 66.58 23.77
C LYS A 979 -35.68 65.32 24.52
N PRO A 980 -36.05 64.24 23.82
CA PRO A 980 -36.59 63.06 24.47
C PRO A 980 -35.48 62.24 25.13
N ARG A 981 -35.82 61.52 26.20
CA ARG A 981 -34.98 60.44 26.73
C ARG A 981 -35.46 59.12 26.14
N ILE A 982 -34.71 58.60 25.18
CA ILE A 982 -34.99 57.33 24.54
C ILE A 982 -34.20 56.23 25.26
N LEU A 983 -34.90 55.27 25.85
CA LEU A 983 -34.29 54.09 26.47
C LEU A 983 -34.54 52.88 25.58
N VAL A 984 -33.45 52.29 25.12
CA VAL A 984 -33.45 51.05 24.33
C VAL A 984 -32.92 49.94 25.24
N LYS A 985 -33.67 48.86 25.41
CA LYS A 985 -33.23 47.66 26.13
C LYS A 985 -33.19 46.47 25.17
N LEU A 986 -32.11 45.72 25.22
CA LEU A 986 -31.97 44.44 24.54
C LEU A 986 -31.78 43.37 25.59
N LYS A 987 -32.74 42.46 25.71
CA LYS A 987 -32.72 41.35 26.67
C LYS A 987 -32.59 40.02 25.95
N ASP A 988 -31.67 39.20 26.40
CA ASP A 988 -31.37 37.89 25.85
C ASP A 988 -31.50 36.82 26.95
N GLU A 989 -31.90 35.59 26.62
CA GLU A 989 -32.03 34.52 27.61
C GLU A 989 -30.75 33.70 27.82
N SER A 990 -29.72 33.89 26.99
CA SER A 990 -28.43 33.24 27.14
C SER A 990 -27.73 33.66 28.43
N ARG A 991 -27.30 32.68 29.20
CA ARG A 991 -26.61 32.90 30.49
C ARG A 991 -25.11 33.14 30.33
N PHE A 992 -24.53 32.67 29.23
CA PHE A 992 -23.08 32.61 29.03
C PHE A 992 -22.58 33.57 27.95
N LEU A 993 -23.49 34.10 27.12
CA LEU A 993 -23.20 35.08 26.08
C LEU A 993 -23.71 36.48 26.47
N LEU A 994 -23.02 37.14 27.39
CA LEU A 994 -23.44 38.44 27.91
C LEU A 994 -23.38 39.55 26.84
N LEU A 995 -24.47 40.30 26.70
CA LEU A 995 -24.59 41.50 25.87
C LEU A 995 -23.71 42.64 26.40
N SER A 996 -22.42 42.58 26.09
CA SER A 996 -21.41 43.52 26.61
C SER A 996 -20.73 44.35 25.51
N ASP A 997 -21.00 44.04 24.24
CA ASP A 997 -20.44 44.75 23.10
C ASP A 997 -21.45 45.74 22.50
N THR A 998 -21.00 46.98 22.34
CA THR A 998 -21.70 48.07 21.64
C THR A 998 -22.09 47.73 20.19
N ALA A 999 -21.35 46.84 19.51
CA ALA A 999 -21.61 46.46 18.11
C ALA A 999 -22.92 45.67 17.91
N ASN A 1000 -23.52 45.20 19.00
CA ASN A 1000 -24.76 44.43 18.99
C ASN A 1000 -26.02 45.30 18.88
N LEU A 1001 -25.90 46.62 19.02
CA LEU A 1001 -27.00 47.57 18.91
C LEU A 1001 -26.62 48.73 18.00
N LYS A 1002 -27.58 49.14 17.15
CA LYS A 1002 -27.42 50.27 16.25
C LYS A 1002 -28.64 51.17 16.33
N VAL A 1003 -28.40 52.46 16.52
CA VAL A 1003 -29.43 53.51 16.57
C VAL A 1003 -29.26 54.43 15.37
N GLN A 1004 -30.31 54.62 14.60
CA GLN A 1004 -30.33 55.53 13.47
C GLN A 1004 -31.59 56.37 13.46
N VAL A 1005 -31.51 57.59 12.93
CA VAL A 1005 -32.67 58.48 12.78
C VAL A 1005 -32.72 59.03 11.36
N HIS A 1006 -33.89 58.99 10.75
CA HIS A 1006 -34.22 59.72 9.52
C HIS A 1006 -34.75 61.10 9.90
N TYR A 1007 -34.13 62.16 9.38
CA TYR A 1007 -34.52 63.54 9.68
C TYR A 1007 -35.52 64.07 8.64
N PRO A 1008 -36.38 65.04 9.02
CA PRO A 1008 -37.23 65.75 8.07
C PRO A 1008 -36.41 66.33 6.90
N GLY A 1009 -36.82 66.02 5.67
CA GLY A 1009 -36.14 66.53 4.47
C GLY A 1009 -34.91 65.74 4.00
N ASP A 1010 -34.46 64.73 4.75
CA ASP A 1010 -33.48 63.77 4.22
C ASP A 1010 -34.11 62.97 3.05
N PRO A 1011 -33.34 62.60 2.00
CA PRO A 1011 -33.84 61.70 0.95
C PRO A 1011 -34.33 60.36 1.53
N ALA A 1012 -35.38 59.79 0.92
CA ALA A 1012 -35.96 58.52 1.36
C ALA A 1012 -34.87 57.44 1.56
N GLU A 1013 -34.98 56.66 2.64
CA GLU A 1013 -34.03 55.62 3.06
C GLU A 1013 -32.65 56.09 3.55
N ILE A 1014 -32.39 57.40 3.66
CA ILE A 1014 -31.15 57.90 4.28
C ILE A 1014 -31.35 58.05 5.79
N TYR A 1015 -30.68 57.20 6.58
CA TYR A 1015 -30.70 57.27 8.05
C TYR A 1015 -29.32 57.65 8.59
N ARG A 1016 -29.29 58.63 9.49
CA ARG A 1016 -28.07 59.06 10.19
C ARG A 1016 -27.81 58.11 11.36
N SER A 1017 -26.63 57.50 11.41
CA SER A 1017 -26.22 56.62 12.52
C SER A 1017 -25.70 57.43 13.71
N PHE A 1018 -26.13 57.05 14.91
CA PHE A 1018 -25.62 57.61 16.15
C PHE A 1018 -24.58 56.67 16.75
N TYR A 1019 -23.53 57.26 17.34
CA TYR A 1019 -22.42 56.55 17.96
C TYR A 1019 -22.32 56.95 19.44
N PHE A 1020 -21.74 56.07 20.25
CA PHE A 1020 -21.64 56.26 21.69
C PHE A 1020 -20.78 57.48 22.03
N GLY A 1021 -21.27 58.33 22.93
CA GLY A 1021 -20.71 59.64 23.26
C GLY A 1021 -21.64 60.44 24.18
N ASP A 1022 -21.52 61.76 24.19
CA ASP A 1022 -22.23 62.63 25.15
C ASP A 1022 -23.77 62.49 25.10
N ASN A 1023 -24.33 62.20 23.92
CA ASN A 1023 -25.78 62.06 23.71
C ASN A 1023 -26.25 60.59 23.71
N MET A 1024 -25.34 59.60 23.83
CA MET A 1024 -25.69 58.18 23.78
C MET A 1024 -24.75 57.33 24.63
N ARG A 1025 -25.28 56.75 25.71
CA ARG A 1025 -24.54 55.93 26.67
C ARG A 1025 -24.93 54.46 26.59
N PHE A 1026 -23.95 53.57 26.56
CA PHE A 1026 -24.15 52.12 26.66
C PHE A 1026 -24.02 51.64 28.11
N ILE A 1027 -24.93 50.76 28.51
CA ILE A 1027 -24.90 50.03 29.79
C ILE A 1027 -24.84 48.54 29.44
N PRO A 1028 -23.69 47.86 29.63
CA PRO A 1028 -23.54 46.45 29.29
C PRO A 1028 -24.30 45.55 30.27
N ALA A 1029 -24.65 44.33 29.82
CA ALA A 1029 -25.12 43.28 30.71
C ALA A 1029 -24.01 42.85 31.68
N THR A 1030 -24.39 42.54 32.93
CA THR A 1030 -23.46 42.13 33.99
C THR A 1030 -23.64 40.66 34.36
N THR A 1031 -22.54 39.99 34.70
CA THR A 1031 -22.57 38.60 35.18
C THR A 1031 -23.40 38.48 36.46
N GLY A 1032 -24.35 37.53 36.49
CA GLY A 1032 -25.21 37.26 37.65
C GLY A 1032 -26.54 38.04 37.70
N GLY A 1033 -26.79 38.95 36.75
CA GLY A 1033 -28.10 39.58 36.52
C GLY A 1033 -28.83 39.00 35.31
N ASP A 1034 -29.98 39.59 34.95
CA ASP A 1034 -30.62 39.35 33.65
C ASP A 1034 -29.67 39.82 32.53
N ASN A 1035 -29.46 39.02 31.48
CA ASN A 1035 -28.60 39.38 30.33
C ASN A 1035 -29.27 40.49 29.49
N THR A 1036 -29.22 41.72 30.01
CA THR A 1036 -29.87 42.90 29.43
C THR A 1036 -28.84 44.01 29.24
N ALA A 1037 -28.65 44.43 28.00
CA ALA A 1037 -27.92 45.65 27.67
C ALA A 1037 -28.89 46.80 27.44
N SER A 1038 -28.47 48.03 27.72
CA SER A 1038 -29.30 49.22 27.50
C SER A 1038 -28.53 50.34 26.82
N ILE A 1039 -29.23 51.12 26.00
CA ILE A 1039 -28.77 52.40 25.47
C ILE A 1039 -29.66 53.51 26.04
N GLU A 1040 -29.03 54.48 26.68
CA GLU A 1040 -29.66 55.75 27.03
C GLU A 1040 -29.30 56.77 25.93
N PHE A 1041 -30.28 57.12 25.11
CA PHE A 1041 -30.13 58.04 23.99
C PHE A 1041 -30.90 59.34 24.27
N SER A 1042 -30.19 60.46 24.30
CA SER A 1042 -30.74 61.80 24.61
C SER A 1042 -30.45 62.78 23.47
N PRO A 1043 -31.11 62.63 22.30
CA PRO A 1043 -30.90 63.51 21.16
C PRO A 1043 -31.54 64.89 21.35
N PHE A 1044 -31.14 65.83 20.48
CA PHE A 1044 -31.83 67.09 20.29
C PHE A 1044 -32.30 67.21 18.83
N PHE A 1045 -33.62 67.30 18.64
CA PHE A 1045 -34.29 67.42 17.34
C PHE A 1045 -34.73 68.86 17.10
N ALA A 1046 -33.88 69.64 16.44
CA ALA A 1046 -34.07 71.09 16.28
C ALA A 1046 -35.05 71.49 15.16
N GLU A 1047 -35.40 70.57 14.26
CA GLU A 1047 -36.25 70.85 13.10
C GLU A 1047 -37.68 70.35 13.38
N ASP A 1048 -38.68 71.11 12.93
CA ASP A 1048 -40.07 70.66 13.02
C ASP A 1048 -40.36 69.70 11.86
N GLY A 1049 -41.00 68.57 12.15
CA GLY A 1049 -41.36 67.58 11.12
C GLY A 1049 -41.42 66.14 11.63
N ASP A 1050 -41.62 65.23 10.69
CA ASP A 1050 -41.65 63.78 10.94
C ASP A 1050 -40.24 63.20 10.91
N TYR A 1051 -39.84 62.63 12.04
CA TYR A 1051 -38.63 61.84 12.21
C TYR A 1051 -38.97 60.35 12.19
N GLU A 1052 -38.03 59.50 11.82
CA GLU A 1052 -38.17 58.06 12.02
C GLU A 1052 -36.97 57.51 12.80
N LEU A 1053 -37.23 56.94 13.99
CA LEU A 1053 -36.23 56.21 14.75
C LEU A 1053 -36.18 54.77 14.25
N LYS A 1054 -34.97 54.34 13.89
CA LYS A 1054 -34.67 52.98 13.44
C LYS A 1054 -33.65 52.35 14.39
N ILE A 1055 -34.05 51.26 15.05
CA ILE A 1055 -33.18 50.50 15.95
C ILE A 1055 -33.07 49.06 15.46
N SER A 1056 -31.84 48.57 15.36
CA SER A 1056 -31.55 47.16 15.13
C SER A 1056 -30.68 46.63 16.27
N GLY A 1057 -31.07 45.49 16.82
CA GLY A 1057 -30.29 44.75 17.82
C GLY A 1057 -30.06 43.32 17.37
N LYS A 1058 -28.95 42.74 17.82
CA LYS A 1058 -28.69 41.31 17.72
C LYS A 1058 -28.02 40.83 19.00
N ASP A 1059 -28.15 39.55 19.30
CA ASP A 1059 -27.39 38.95 20.39
C ASP A 1059 -25.93 38.68 19.98
N VAL A 1060 -25.17 38.05 20.87
CA VAL A 1060 -23.77 37.66 20.60
C VAL A 1060 -23.67 36.54 19.57
N ALA A 1061 -24.65 35.63 19.50
CA ALA A 1061 -24.71 34.52 18.54
C ALA A 1061 -25.11 34.97 17.13
N GLY A 1062 -25.65 36.19 16.99
CA GLY A 1062 -26.11 36.80 15.76
C GLY A 1062 -27.62 36.76 15.52
N ASN A 1063 -28.42 36.25 16.46
CA ASN A 1063 -29.88 36.28 16.32
C ASN A 1063 -30.37 37.72 16.41
N LYS A 1064 -31.16 38.15 15.43
CA LYS A 1064 -31.68 39.52 15.35
C LYS A 1064 -32.86 39.70 16.28
N ALA A 1065 -33.00 40.88 16.88
CA ALA A 1065 -34.17 41.26 17.65
C ALA A 1065 -35.36 41.51 16.72
N GLY A 1066 -36.07 40.45 16.36
CA GLY A 1066 -37.17 40.45 15.40
C GLY A 1066 -36.74 40.33 13.93
N ASN A 1067 -37.70 39.98 13.06
CA ASN A 1067 -37.49 39.87 11.61
C ASN A 1067 -37.45 41.24 10.91
N VAL A 1068 -38.01 42.27 11.54
CA VAL A 1068 -38.04 43.64 11.05
C VAL A 1068 -37.38 44.50 12.12
N GLU A 1069 -36.53 45.43 11.70
CA GLU A 1069 -35.92 46.42 12.58
C GLU A 1069 -37.01 47.29 13.23
N TYR A 1070 -36.84 47.67 14.49
CA TYR A 1070 -37.79 48.56 15.15
C TYR A 1070 -37.77 49.91 14.43
N LYS A 1071 -38.90 50.29 13.84
CA LYS A 1071 -39.12 51.58 13.20
C LYS A 1071 -40.31 52.25 13.85
N VAL A 1072 -40.14 53.50 14.28
CA VAL A 1072 -41.25 54.33 14.71
C VAL A 1072 -41.09 55.74 14.16
N THR A 1073 -42.10 56.19 13.43
CA THR A 1073 -42.19 57.57 12.97
C THR A 1073 -42.76 58.41 14.11
N PHE A 1074 -42.21 59.59 14.38
CA PHE A 1074 -42.72 60.51 15.39
C PHE A 1074 -42.56 61.94 14.92
N SER A 1075 -43.47 62.82 15.34
CA SER A 1075 -43.46 64.21 14.92
C SER A 1075 -42.86 65.08 16.02
N VAL A 1076 -41.89 65.92 15.67
CA VAL A 1076 -41.35 66.94 16.59
C VAL A 1076 -41.91 68.29 16.17
N LEU A 1077 -42.47 68.99 17.15
CA LEU A 1077 -43.03 70.34 16.99
C LEU A 1077 -42.45 71.20 18.10
N ASN A 1078 -41.42 71.98 17.80
CA ASN A 1078 -40.67 72.77 18.77
C ASN A 1078 -41.45 73.97 19.31
N THR A 1079 -42.43 74.47 18.53
CA THR A 1079 -43.30 75.55 18.99
C THR A 1079 -44.18 75.05 20.14
N PRO A 1080 -44.15 75.66 21.34
CA PRO A 1080 -44.98 75.25 22.47
C PRO A 1080 -46.45 75.58 22.23
N MET A 1081 -47.24 74.55 21.93
CA MET A 1081 -48.66 74.68 21.64
C MET A 1081 -49.49 73.67 22.42
N ILE A 1082 -50.77 73.97 22.61
CA ILE A 1082 -51.74 73.06 23.22
C ILE A 1082 -52.96 72.92 22.32
N SER A 1083 -53.44 71.68 22.12
CA SER A 1083 -54.69 71.45 21.40
C SER A 1083 -55.88 71.95 22.21
N ASN A 1084 -57.04 72.01 21.57
CA ASN A 1084 -58.29 72.10 22.33
C ASN A 1084 -58.36 70.93 23.31
N MET A 1085 -58.49 71.22 24.60
CA MET A 1085 -58.58 70.20 25.64
C MET A 1085 -60.02 69.74 25.76
N LEU A 1086 -60.34 68.59 25.18
CA LEU A 1086 -61.70 68.04 25.18
C LEU A 1086 -61.97 67.27 26.45
N ASN A 1087 -63.21 67.28 26.93
CA ASN A 1087 -63.62 66.40 28.02
C ASN A 1087 -64.36 65.17 27.46
N TYR A 1088 -64.04 63.97 27.96
CA TYR A 1088 -64.66 62.72 27.54
C TYR A 1088 -64.90 61.78 28.73
N PRO A 1089 -66.09 61.17 28.88
CA PRO A 1089 -67.30 61.38 28.05
C PRO A 1089 -67.91 62.79 28.25
N ASN A 1090 -68.71 63.25 27.28
CA ASN A 1090 -69.49 64.50 27.34
C ASN A 1090 -70.75 64.41 26.44
N PRO A 1091 -72.00 64.40 26.96
CA PRO A 1091 -72.40 64.40 28.37
C PRO A 1091 -71.72 63.36 29.25
N PHE A 1092 -71.56 63.64 30.54
CA PHE A 1092 -71.09 62.65 31.51
C PHE A 1092 -72.06 62.51 32.69
N THR A 1093 -72.16 61.31 33.24
CA THR A 1093 -73.06 60.99 34.37
C THR A 1093 -72.31 60.72 35.67
N THR A 1094 -71.13 60.11 35.59
CA THR A 1094 -70.29 59.77 36.75
C THR A 1094 -69.04 60.66 36.83
N SER A 1095 -68.21 60.68 35.79
CA SER A 1095 -67.03 61.56 35.71
C SER A 1095 -66.59 61.79 34.26
N THR A 1096 -65.78 62.82 34.03
CA THR A 1096 -65.17 63.15 32.74
C THR A 1096 -63.68 63.43 32.90
N ALA A 1097 -62.86 62.92 31.98
CA ALA A 1097 -61.42 63.19 31.91
C ALA A 1097 -61.15 64.19 30.79
N PHE A 1098 -60.00 64.86 30.83
CA PHE A 1098 -59.60 65.80 29.79
C PHE A 1098 -58.52 65.19 28.89
N VAL A 1099 -58.72 65.32 27.59
CA VAL A 1099 -57.85 64.80 26.54
C VAL A 1099 -57.32 65.96 25.74
N PHE A 1100 -56.00 66.06 25.62
CA PHE A 1100 -55.33 67.16 24.91
C PHE A 1100 -53.95 66.73 24.43
N THR A 1101 -53.40 67.49 23.50
CA THR A 1101 -52.06 67.29 22.97
C THR A 1101 -51.21 68.51 23.29
N LEU A 1102 -49.98 68.28 23.77
CA LEU A 1102 -48.96 69.30 23.97
C LEU A 1102 -47.85 69.14 22.94
N THR A 1103 -47.33 70.25 22.45
CA THR A 1103 -46.12 70.32 21.63
C THR A 1103 -45.08 71.20 22.32
N GLY A 1104 -43.82 71.12 21.89
CA GLY A 1104 -42.70 71.89 22.44
C GLY A 1104 -41.60 71.00 23.04
N SER A 1105 -40.61 71.65 23.64
CA SER A 1105 -39.46 70.99 24.28
C SER A 1105 -39.66 70.72 25.78
N GLU A 1106 -40.58 71.43 26.42
CA GLU A 1106 -40.80 71.39 27.87
C GLU A 1106 -42.30 71.47 28.20
N VAL A 1107 -42.72 70.71 29.19
CA VAL A 1107 -44.10 70.77 29.70
C VAL A 1107 -44.31 72.12 30.41
N PRO A 1108 -45.43 72.83 30.18
CA PRO A 1108 -45.69 74.14 30.80
C PRO A 1108 -45.51 74.12 32.32
N GLN A 1109 -44.88 75.16 32.89
CA GLN A 1109 -44.68 75.22 34.35
C GLN A 1109 -46.01 75.23 35.09
N ASN A 1110 -47.01 75.93 34.54
CA ASN A 1110 -48.38 75.92 35.04
C ASN A 1110 -49.36 75.51 33.94
N ILE A 1111 -50.19 74.50 34.23
CA ILE A 1111 -51.38 74.14 33.47
C ILE A 1111 -52.50 73.89 34.48
N ARG A 1112 -53.65 74.54 34.30
CA ARG A 1112 -54.82 74.32 35.15
C ARG A 1112 -56.11 74.47 34.37
N ILE A 1113 -57.11 73.72 34.81
CA ILE A 1113 -58.46 73.74 34.24
C ILE A 1113 -59.37 74.42 35.25
N GLN A 1114 -60.05 75.48 34.83
CA GLN A 1114 -61.10 76.12 35.63
C GLN A 1114 -62.45 75.75 35.07
N ILE A 1115 -63.32 75.19 35.90
CA ILE A 1115 -64.69 74.83 35.59
C ILE A 1115 -65.61 75.88 36.20
N LEU A 1116 -66.55 76.39 35.42
CA LEU A 1116 -67.41 77.53 35.73
C LEU A 1116 -68.89 77.21 35.45
N THR A 1117 -69.78 77.87 36.18
CA THR A 1117 -71.21 77.95 35.84
C THR A 1117 -71.43 78.82 34.59
N ILE A 1118 -72.62 78.74 33.98
CA ILE A 1118 -73.02 79.65 32.87
C ILE A 1118 -72.98 81.14 33.23
N THR A 1119 -73.04 81.48 34.53
CA THR A 1119 -72.93 82.86 35.05
C THR A 1119 -71.48 83.29 35.29
N GLY A 1120 -70.48 82.44 35.03
CA GLY A 1120 -69.06 82.76 35.17
C GLY A 1120 -68.46 82.52 36.57
N LYS A 1121 -69.18 81.88 37.50
CA LYS A 1121 -68.64 81.51 38.82
C LYS A 1121 -67.77 80.26 38.70
N ILE A 1122 -66.51 80.32 39.14
CA ILE A 1122 -65.63 79.14 39.21
C ILE A 1122 -66.17 78.19 40.29
N VAL A 1123 -66.43 76.95 39.90
CA VAL A 1123 -66.89 75.88 40.79
C VAL A 1123 -65.79 74.89 41.12
N ARG A 1124 -64.81 74.69 40.23
CA ARG A 1124 -63.66 73.81 40.47
C ARG A 1124 -62.44 74.30 39.71
N GLU A 1125 -61.28 74.21 40.34
CA GLU A 1125 -59.97 74.39 39.70
C GLU A 1125 -59.19 73.09 39.83
N ILE A 1126 -58.61 72.61 38.73
CA ILE A 1126 -57.80 71.39 38.67
C ILE A 1126 -56.37 71.83 38.34
N THR A 1127 -55.46 71.62 39.28
CA THR A 1127 -54.06 72.04 39.19
C THR A 1127 -53.19 71.03 38.43
N LYS A 1128 -52.00 71.44 37.97
CA LYS A 1128 -51.04 70.54 37.29
C LYS A 1128 -50.76 69.25 38.07
N ALA A 1129 -50.62 69.34 39.39
CA ALA A 1129 -50.36 68.19 40.24
C ALA A 1129 -51.54 67.19 40.26
N GLU A 1130 -52.77 67.69 40.12
CA GLU A 1130 -53.96 66.85 40.04
C GLU A 1130 -54.13 66.23 38.64
N LEU A 1131 -53.69 66.90 37.57
CA LEU A 1131 -53.87 66.40 36.20
C LEU A 1131 -53.12 65.09 35.89
N GLY A 1132 -52.16 64.68 36.73
CA GLY A 1132 -51.31 63.51 36.53
C GLY A 1132 -49.97 63.85 35.88
N ASN A 1133 -49.22 62.82 35.46
CA ASN A 1133 -47.93 63.04 34.79
C ASN A 1133 -48.12 63.55 33.36
N ILE A 1134 -48.15 64.88 33.20
CA ILE A 1134 -48.29 65.53 31.90
C ILE A 1134 -46.96 65.49 31.13
N HIS A 1135 -47.00 65.08 29.87
CA HIS A 1135 -45.84 65.01 28.97
C HIS A 1135 -46.10 65.73 27.63
N ILE A 1136 -45.05 65.94 26.83
CA ILE A 1136 -45.21 66.38 25.44
C ILE A 1136 -45.83 65.24 24.64
N GLY A 1137 -46.81 65.54 23.78
CA GLY A 1137 -47.63 64.56 23.08
C GLY A 1137 -49.07 64.51 23.59
N ARG A 1138 -49.76 63.40 23.31
CA ARG A 1138 -51.16 63.19 23.70
C ARG A 1138 -51.26 62.82 25.17
N ASN A 1139 -52.09 63.56 25.91
CA ASN A 1139 -52.35 63.38 27.32
C ASN A 1139 -53.83 63.04 27.56
N ILE A 1140 -54.08 62.18 28.55
CA ILE A 1140 -55.39 61.98 29.18
C ILE A 1140 -55.18 62.21 30.67
N THR A 1141 -55.94 63.11 31.28
CA THR A 1141 -55.76 63.43 32.70
C THR A 1141 -56.07 62.23 33.58
N GLU A 1142 -55.23 61.99 34.59
CA GLU A 1142 -55.52 60.99 35.63
C GLU A 1142 -56.71 61.43 36.48
N PHE A 1143 -56.82 62.74 36.75
CA PHE A 1143 -57.97 63.33 37.42
C PHE A 1143 -59.20 63.30 36.51
N LYS A 1144 -60.28 62.71 37.03
CA LYS A 1144 -61.60 62.66 36.42
C LYS A 1144 -62.55 63.51 37.26
N TRP A 1145 -63.10 64.56 36.68
CA TRP A 1145 -64.04 65.42 37.39
C TRP A 1145 -65.40 64.74 37.51
N ASP A 1146 -65.92 64.64 38.73
CA ASP A 1146 -67.15 63.90 39.09
C ASP A 1146 -68.39 64.81 39.23
N GLY A 1147 -68.28 66.06 38.77
CA GLY A 1147 -69.35 67.05 38.90
C GLY A 1147 -69.54 67.57 40.32
N THR A 1148 -68.45 67.67 41.10
CA THR A 1148 -68.43 68.36 42.40
C THR A 1148 -67.71 69.71 42.32
N ASP A 1149 -68.02 70.61 43.26
CA ASP A 1149 -67.30 71.87 43.43
C ASP A 1149 -65.96 71.68 44.18
N MET A 1150 -65.23 72.77 44.41
CA MET A 1150 -63.93 72.77 45.09
C MET A 1150 -63.97 72.31 46.56
N PHE A 1151 -65.15 72.18 47.14
CA PHE A 1151 -65.39 71.69 48.51
C PHE A 1151 -66.03 70.29 48.51
N GLY A 1152 -66.15 69.63 47.35
CA GLY A 1152 -66.73 68.30 47.20
C GLY A 1152 -68.26 68.28 47.18
N GLN A 1153 -68.93 69.44 47.11
CA GLN A 1153 -70.38 69.47 47.00
C GLN A 1153 -70.85 69.15 45.59
N LYS A 1154 -71.91 68.34 45.52
CA LYS A 1154 -72.52 67.88 44.27
C LYS A 1154 -73.18 69.04 43.52
N LEU A 1155 -72.78 69.24 42.27
CA LEU A 1155 -73.37 70.23 41.38
C LEU A 1155 -74.63 69.68 40.67
N GLY A 1156 -75.56 70.56 40.30
CA GLY A 1156 -76.82 70.19 39.64
C GLY A 1156 -76.66 69.85 38.16
N ASN A 1157 -77.64 69.14 37.59
CA ASN A 1157 -77.69 68.83 36.15
C ASN A 1157 -77.69 70.12 35.34
N GLY A 1158 -76.85 70.18 34.31
CA GLY A 1158 -76.76 71.38 33.50
C GLY A 1158 -75.46 71.53 32.74
N VAL A 1159 -75.38 72.65 32.04
CA VAL A 1159 -74.22 73.05 31.25
C VAL A 1159 -73.22 73.76 32.15
N TYR A 1160 -71.98 73.27 32.15
CA TYR A 1160 -70.82 73.95 32.74
C TYR A 1160 -69.87 74.35 31.62
N LEU A 1161 -69.14 75.44 31.83
CA LEU A 1161 -68.09 75.90 30.94
C LEU A 1161 -66.74 75.61 31.58
N TYR A 1162 -65.72 75.30 30.81
CA TYR A 1162 -64.36 75.23 31.33
C TYR A 1162 -63.41 76.02 30.45
N ARG A 1163 -62.35 76.53 31.04
CA ARG A 1163 -61.23 77.15 30.32
C ARG A 1163 -59.92 76.58 30.82
N VAL A 1164 -58.94 76.54 29.93
CA VAL A 1164 -57.58 76.09 30.23
C VAL A 1164 -56.67 77.30 30.34
N LEU A 1165 -55.88 77.36 31.40
CA LEU A 1165 -54.84 78.36 31.58
C LEU A 1165 -53.49 77.65 31.53
N THR A 1166 -52.65 78.06 30.58
CA THR A 1166 -51.28 77.56 30.45
C THR A 1166 -50.29 78.71 30.62
N ASN A 1167 -49.13 78.41 31.19
CA ASN A 1167 -48.01 79.34 31.27
C ASN A 1167 -46.71 78.56 31.09
N LEU A 1168 -45.96 78.93 30.06
CA LEU A 1168 -44.58 78.53 29.84
C LEU A 1168 -43.73 79.81 29.71
N ASN A 1169 -42.78 80.01 30.64
CA ASN A 1169 -41.85 81.15 30.67
C ASN A 1169 -42.55 82.54 30.58
N GLY A 1170 -43.70 82.69 31.24
CA GLY A 1170 -44.45 83.95 31.29
C GLY A 1170 -45.41 84.19 30.12
N LYS A 1171 -45.50 83.26 29.15
CA LYS A 1171 -46.41 83.34 28.01
C LYS A 1171 -47.41 82.16 28.02
N SER A 1172 -48.63 82.42 27.55
CA SER A 1172 -49.60 81.35 27.27
C SER A 1172 -49.12 80.52 26.09
N LEU A 1173 -49.44 79.23 26.07
CA LEU A 1173 -49.14 78.39 24.89
C LEU A 1173 -50.00 78.81 23.71
N ASP A 1174 -49.42 78.71 22.52
CA ASP A 1174 -50.12 78.90 21.26
C ASP A 1174 -51.08 77.72 21.01
N ARG A 1175 -52.01 77.89 20.06
CA ARG A 1175 -53.04 76.89 19.80
C ARG A 1175 -52.57 75.86 18.77
N TYR A 1176 -52.56 74.59 19.14
CA TYR A 1176 -52.29 73.49 18.22
C TYR A 1176 -53.57 73.07 17.50
N LYS A 1177 -53.50 72.88 16.18
CA LYS A 1177 -54.59 72.32 15.35
C LYS A 1177 -54.04 71.19 14.50
N THR A 1178 -54.68 70.03 14.58
CA THR A 1178 -54.35 68.89 13.70
C THR A 1178 -55.10 69.04 12.38
N GLU A 1179 -54.50 68.64 11.26
CA GLU A 1179 -55.13 68.67 9.94
C GLU A 1179 -56.43 67.82 9.94
N GLY A 1180 -57.57 68.43 9.62
CA GLY A 1180 -58.88 67.78 9.63
C GLY A 1180 -59.66 67.84 10.97
N GLU A 1181 -59.07 68.30 12.07
CA GLU A 1181 -59.79 68.47 13.34
C GLU A 1181 -60.74 69.68 13.30
N LYS A 1182 -62.05 69.41 13.31
CA LYS A 1182 -63.10 70.44 13.51
C LYS A 1182 -63.46 70.60 14.99
N THR A 1183 -62.48 70.64 15.87
CA THR A 1183 -62.75 70.77 17.32
C THR A 1183 -63.15 72.21 17.71
N ASP A 1184 -62.88 73.20 16.86
CA ASP A 1184 -63.24 74.61 17.04
C ASP A 1184 -64.73 74.83 17.29
N GLN A 1185 -65.61 74.01 16.70
CA GLN A 1185 -67.06 74.13 16.90
C GLN A 1185 -67.50 73.85 18.35
N PHE A 1186 -66.66 73.18 19.14
CA PHE A 1186 -66.93 72.84 20.54
C PHE A 1186 -66.38 73.88 21.53
N PHE A 1187 -65.67 74.91 21.05
CA PHE A 1187 -65.10 75.97 21.87
C PHE A 1187 -65.55 77.34 21.37
N ASN A 1188 -65.94 78.22 22.30
CA ASN A 1188 -66.27 79.61 21.97
C ASN A 1188 -65.46 80.55 22.87
N LYS A 1189 -64.67 81.46 22.28
CA LYS A 1189 -63.77 82.39 22.98
C LYS A 1189 -62.86 81.73 24.05
N GLY A 1190 -62.37 80.52 23.78
CA GLY A 1190 -61.48 79.77 24.68
C GLY A 1190 -62.20 78.98 25.79
N TYR A 1191 -63.53 78.94 25.81
CA TYR A 1191 -64.32 78.12 26.73
C TYR A 1191 -64.85 76.87 26.03
N GLY A 1192 -64.60 75.70 26.61
CA GLY A 1192 -65.24 74.44 26.24
C GLY A 1192 -66.55 74.24 27.02
N LYS A 1193 -67.51 73.53 26.41
CA LYS A 1193 -68.81 73.23 27.01
C LYS A 1193 -68.85 71.78 27.49
N MET A 1194 -69.32 71.56 28.71
CA MET A 1194 -69.58 70.23 29.26
C MET A 1194 -70.98 70.13 29.85
N TYR A 1195 -71.61 68.96 29.73
CA TYR A 1195 -72.94 68.70 30.26
C TYR A 1195 -72.87 67.60 31.32
N LEU A 1196 -73.20 67.96 32.55
CA LEU A 1196 -73.38 67.03 33.66
C LEU A 1196 -74.82 66.53 33.65
N MET A 1197 -74.98 65.22 33.44
CA MET A 1197 -76.27 64.54 33.36
C MET A 1197 -76.34 63.46 34.44
N ARG A 1198 -76.88 63.79 35.60
CA ARG A 1198 -77.14 62.80 36.66
C ARG A 1198 -78.47 62.11 36.49
#